data_AF-A0A8S1HLA7-F1
#
_entry.id   AF-A0A8S1HLA7-F1
#
_cell.length_a   1.000
_cell.length_b   1.000
_cell.length_c   1.000
_cell.angle_alpha   90.00
_cell.angle_beta   90.00
_cell.angle_gamma   90.00
#
_symmetry.space_group_name_H-M   'P 1'
#
loop_
_entity.id
_entity.type
_entity.pdbx_description
1 polymer ?
#
loop_
_entity_poly.entity_id
_entity_poly.type
_entity_poly.pdbx_seq_one_letter_code
_entity_poly.pdbx_strand_id
1 'polypeptide(L)'
;MFKAAVMLRHVTQNLGTRSTNIQACRFLRARWERGYLKDLYHRRQLLGADPAISRSAYPNCSPAVLATSVRLHHCDATRYWSPIVTAIDSSSESFAANKKQMRDLVEDLDAKIQKIAEAGGEKAVKLHRSRGKMLARERIDALVDPGTAFLEFSQLAGFEKYGKEEVPSGGILTGIGHVSGRICVIVANDATVKGGTYYPITVKKHLRAQEIARENKLPCIYLVDSGGANLPRQADIFADSQHFGRIFYNQANMSSMGIPQLAVVMGSCTAGGAYVPAMSDQAIIVKGNGTVFLGGPPLVKAATGEEISAEELGGADLHCSESGVTDYYAVSDAHALRLARNCIAGIGPAEGAAHFDINADEPLYPAEELYGIVGANLKKTFDVREVIARIVDGSRFDEFKERYGETLVTGFATIYGQRVGILANNGVLFSESSMKGAHFIELCCQRKIPLLFLQNITGFMVGRDAEAGGIAKHGAKLVTAVACAKVPKITLVIGGSYGAGNYGMCGRGYSPRYMFMWPNARISVMGGEQAANVLSTVQAAKKQREGKPWTDEEDKALRTPVEKKFEEEGHPYFASARLWDDGVIDPKNTRKVLGLAFQSTLQQPIAETPFGVFRMDYSSEVYAFGHRIGAPEVAEADFTQAFTNASFFTRRDVEGNVESAAPGGSGGEHNERLISQGQEKLSTWLKRYLRFHLSKAPEDLIEAVEAQLLGDEILAHIGSHIGVEHLLRTAEHPPSRKSLADAMRALAGVVADEKAKAIVIDFVVPQILDIDFADIFPVADPLTILTDLLKLDGVTEVEPRILRAVGEVSAEPMYVVGIYADKKRLVSQSAGETLKVALDMAAREGLLRIWEITSDRVFFFGDRASSVPLEGFSQRNYYLSEKCSTRTNLSLQSQEEVNAEPLNVIEAALRYRHNVEAVVGKSYTKRLRHKFSRGSLAKRSFRYLVKPKPYTVA
;
A
#
# COMPACT_ATOMS: atom_id res chain seq x y z
N MET A 1 -53.86 -3.22 -13.87
CA MET A 1 -54.09 -2.94 -12.43
C MET A 1 -55.15 -3.85 -11.80
N PHE A 2 -56.30 -4.10 -12.42
CA PHE A 2 -57.37 -4.92 -11.79
C PHE A 2 -57.01 -6.40 -11.51
N LYS A 3 -56.17 -7.04 -12.35
CA LYS A 3 -55.65 -8.41 -12.07
C LYS A 3 -54.60 -8.48 -10.96
N ALA A 4 -53.90 -7.38 -10.67
CA ALA A 4 -52.93 -7.32 -9.57
C ALA A 4 -53.65 -7.20 -8.21
N ALA A 5 -54.78 -6.50 -8.16
CA ALA A 5 -55.60 -6.36 -6.96
C ALA A 5 -56.29 -7.67 -6.53
N VAL A 6 -56.70 -8.50 -7.49
CA VAL A 6 -57.32 -9.83 -7.21
C VAL A 6 -56.28 -10.84 -6.69
N MET A 7 -55.04 -10.76 -7.17
CA MET A 7 -53.95 -11.66 -6.72
C MET A 7 -53.41 -11.26 -5.34
N LEU A 8 -53.34 -9.96 -5.04
CA LEU A 8 -52.97 -9.44 -3.71
C LEU A 8 -53.98 -9.84 -2.62
N ARG A 9 -55.28 -9.90 -2.93
CA ARG A 9 -56.31 -10.41 -1.99
C ARG A 9 -56.18 -11.90 -1.67
N HIS A 10 -55.65 -12.70 -2.61
CA HIS A 10 -55.47 -14.14 -2.40
C HIS A 10 -54.22 -14.46 -1.58
N VAL A 11 -53.20 -13.59 -1.63
CA VAL A 11 -51.98 -13.71 -0.82
C VAL A 11 -52.23 -13.25 0.62
N THR A 12 -53.09 -12.25 0.83
CA THR A 12 -53.44 -11.78 2.20
C THR A 12 -54.38 -12.71 2.95
N GLN A 13 -55.19 -13.54 2.26
CA GLN A 13 -56.10 -14.50 2.92
C GLN A 13 -55.43 -15.78 3.44
N ASN A 14 -54.22 -16.14 2.96
CA ASN A 14 -53.53 -17.38 3.35
C ASN A 14 -52.38 -17.17 4.35
N LEU A 15 -52.17 -15.96 4.86
CA LEU A 15 -51.19 -15.67 5.92
C LEU A 15 -51.87 -15.74 7.30
N GLY A 16 -52.21 -16.96 7.71
CA GLY A 16 -52.58 -17.27 9.09
C GLY A 16 -51.35 -17.26 9.98
N THR A 17 -51.27 -16.23 10.84
CA THR A 17 -50.55 -16.13 12.12
C THR A 17 -49.17 -16.78 12.27
N ARG A 18 -48.16 -15.91 12.49
CA ARG A 18 -46.76 -16.13 12.94
C ARG A 18 -45.66 -16.12 11.86
N SER A 19 -45.37 -14.93 11.32
CA SER A 19 -43.99 -14.52 11.02
C SER A 19 -43.92 -13.00 10.88
N THR A 20 -42.85 -12.37 11.38
CA THR A 20 -42.71 -10.91 11.47
C THR A 20 -42.41 -10.28 10.10
N ASN A 21 -43.10 -9.16 9.82
CA ASN A 21 -43.18 -8.43 8.54
C ASN A 21 -41.85 -7.96 7.89
N ILE A 22 -40.69 -8.22 8.48
CA ILE A 22 -39.37 -7.76 7.96
C ILE A 22 -38.69 -8.81 7.07
N GLN A 23 -38.97 -10.11 7.28
CA GLN A 23 -38.35 -11.19 6.47
C GLN A 23 -39.02 -11.36 5.10
N ALA A 24 -40.34 -11.17 5.00
CA ALA A 24 -41.07 -11.23 3.73
C ALA A 24 -40.64 -10.10 2.76
N CYS A 25 -40.35 -8.90 3.29
CA CYS A 25 -39.87 -7.76 2.51
C CYS A 25 -38.42 -7.93 2.02
N ARG A 26 -37.54 -8.62 2.79
CA ARG A 26 -36.17 -8.93 2.35
C ARG A 26 -36.14 -10.01 1.25
N PHE A 27 -37.04 -10.99 1.29
CA PHE A 27 -37.15 -12.03 0.26
C PHE A 27 -37.64 -11.48 -1.09
N LEU A 28 -38.62 -10.55 -1.07
CA LEU A 28 -39.10 -9.87 -2.28
C LEU A 28 -38.05 -8.93 -2.89
N ARG A 29 -37.26 -8.24 -2.05
CA ARG A 29 -36.21 -7.31 -2.51
C ARG A 29 -35.00 -8.05 -3.13
N ALA A 30 -34.57 -9.16 -2.53
CA ALA A 30 -33.46 -9.97 -3.06
C ALA A 30 -33.78 -10.64 -4.41
N ARG A 31 -35.06 -10.98 -4.66
CA ARG A 31 -35.50 -11.65 -5.90
C ARG A 31 -35.78 -10.68 -7.05
N TRP A 32 -35.99 -9.39 -6.78
CA TRP A 32 -36.23 -8.36 -7.81
C TRP A 32 -34.99 -7.49 -8.11
N GLU A 33 -34.14 -7.15 -7.13
CA GLU A 33 -32.98 -6.27 -7.37
C GLU A 33 -31.81 -6.97 -8.10
N ARG A 34 -31.60 -8.29 -7.92
CA ARG A 34 -30.54 -9.02 -8.64
C ARG A 34 -30.77 -9.14 -10.15
N GLY A 35 -32.03 -9.22 -10.58
CA GLY A 35 -32.38 -9.27 -12.01
C GLY A 35 -32.26 -7.89 -12.68
N TYR A 36 -32.67 -6.83 -11.98
CA TYR A 36 -32.68 -5.47 -12.52
C TYR A 36 -31.28 -4.87 -12.65
N LEU A 37 -30.37 -5.15 -11.69
CA LEU A 37 -29.00 -4.62 -11.71
C LEU A 37 -28.08 -5.37 -12.70
N LYS A 38 -28.31 -6.66 -12.94
CA LYS A 38 -27.58 -7.42 -14.00
C LYS A 38 -28.01 -7.00 -15.41
N ASP A 39 -29.29 -6.66 -15.61
CA ASP A 39 -29.79 -6.16 -16.91
C ASP A 39 -29.30 -4.73 -17.19
N LEU A 40 -29.11 -3.89 -16.16
CA LEU A 40 -28.52 -2.55 -16.30
C LEU A 40 -27.01 -2.56 -16.57
N TYR A 41 -26.28 -3.51 -15.98
CA TYR A 41 -24.84 -3.69 -16.20
C TYR A 41 -24.54 -4.15 -17.64
N HIS A 42 -25.33 -5.10 -18.16
CA HIS A 42 -25.16 -5.59 -19.54
C HIS A 42 -25.68 -4.61 -20.61
N ARG A 43 -26.71 -3.82 -20.34
CA ARG A 43 -27.18 -2.78 -21.28
C ARG A 43 -26.21 -1.60 -21.41
N ARG A 44 -25.42 -1.28 -20.38
CA ARG A 44 -24.40 -0.21 -20.42
C ARG A 44 -23.15 -0.59 -21.23
N GLN A 45 -22.74 -1.85 -21.22
CA GLN A 45 -21.64 -2.32 -22.09
C GLN A 45 -22.02 -2.39 -23.57
N LEU A 46 -23.30 -2.58 -23.90
CA LEU A 46 -23.79 -2.64 -25.29
C LEU A 46 -23.94 -1.26 -25.96
N LEU A 47 -23.79 -0.15 -25.22
CA LEU A 47 -23.98 1.22 -25.74
C LEU A 47 -22.69 2.08 -25.74
N GLY A 48 -21.52 1.52 -25.43
CA GLY A 48 -20.23 2.21 -25.61
C GLY A 48 -20.06 3.52 -24.83
N ALA A 49 -20.57 3.60 -23.60
CA ALA A 49 -20.44 4.80 -22.75
C ALA A 49 -19.38 4.61 -21.65
N ASP A 50 -18.46 5.58 -21.58
CA ASP A 50 -17.35 5.75 -20.63
C ASP A 50 -17.86 5.95 -19.17
N PRO A 51 -17.21 5.42 -18.11
CA PRO A 51 -17.74 5.46 -16.76
C PRO A 51 -17.27 6.71 -16.00
N ALA A 52 -17.89 7.86 -16.26
CA ALA A 52 -17.78 9.03 -15.39
C ALA A 52 -19.16 9.64 -15.15
N ILE A 53 -19.75 9.41 -13.97
CA ILE A 53 -20.90 10.19 -13.51
C ILE A 53 -20.62 10.73 -12.10
N SER A 54 -20.37 12.04 -12.10
CA SER A 54 -20.54 13.02 -11.03
C SER A 54 -21.79 12.76 -10.18
N ARG A 55 -21.61 12.73 -8.85
CA ARG A 55 -22.70 12.89 -7.88
C ARG A 55 -22.87 14.38 -7.58
N SER A 56 -23.71 15.08 -8.32
CA SER A 56 -24.24 16.39 -7.87
C SER A 56 -25.70 16.54 -8.28
N ALA A 57 -26.61 16.21 -7.37
CA ALA A 57 -28.00 16.65 -7.45
C ALA A 57 -28.67 16.49 -6.08
N TYR A 58 -28.41 17.43 -5.15
CA TYR A 58 -29.44 17.86 -4.21
C TYR A 58 -29.41 19.39 -4.12
N PRO A 59 -30.57 20.07 -4.20
CA PRO A 59 -30.65 21.52 -4.28
C PRO A 59 -30.63 22.17 -2.88
N ASN A 60 -29.89 23.27 -2.78
CA ASN A 60 -30.07 24.44 -1.92
C ASN A 60 -31.02 24.30 -0.71
N CYS A 61 -30.45 24.25 0.51
CA CYS A 61 -31.11 24.73 1.71
C CYS A 61 -30.40 26.00 2.20
N SER A 62 -31.13 27.12 2.18
CA SER A 62 -30.69 28.43 2.67
C SER A 62 -30.73 28.48 4.20
N PRO A 63 -29.78 29.15 4.88
CA PRO A 63 -29.72 29.23 6.33
C PRO A 63 -30.58 30.39 6.84
N ALA A 64 -31.79 30.09 7.32
CA ALA A 64 -32.51 30.99 8.20
C ALA A 64 -33.44 30.15 9.09
N VAL A 65 -33.48 30.50 10.37
CA VAL A 65 -34.31 29.92 11.46
C VAL A 65 -33.63 28.78 12.23
N LEU A 66 -32.66 29.17 13.06
CA LEU A 66 -32.37 28.53 14.35
C LEU A 66 -33.37 29.07 15.39
N ALA A 67 -34.09 28.19 16.09
CA ALA A 67 -34.39 28.30 17.52
C ALA A 67 -35.46 27.27 17.91
N THR A 68 -35.05 26.12 18.45
CA THR A 68 -35.55 25.51 19.70
C THR A 68 -35.08 24.07 19.82
N SER A 69 -34.78 23.71 21.06
CA SER A 69 -34.17 22.46 21.51
C SER A 69 -34.97 21.20 21.12
N VAL A 70 -34.58 20.52 20.05
CA VAL A 70 -34.81 19.08 19.86
C VAL A 70 -33.65 18.51 19.03
N ARG A 71 -33.10 17.37 19.47
CA ARG A 71 -32.03 16.62 18.79
C ARG A 71 -32.32 16.42 17.30
N LEU A 72 -31.62 17.16 16.44
CA LEU A 72 -31.55 16.89 15.01
C LEU A 72 -30.43 15.90 14.74
N HIS A 73 -30.72 14.61 14.87
CA HIS A 73 -29.99 13.59 14.14
C HIS A 73 -30.48 13.62 12.70
N HIS A 74 -29.57 13.79 11.74
CA HIS A 74 -29.74 13.69 10.28
C HIS A 74 -29.80 14.99 9.49
N CYS A 75 -28.75 15.81 9.56
CA CYS A 75 -28.27 16.59 8.41
C CYS A 75 -26.92 17.29 8.66
N ASP A 76 -25.91 16.56 9.15
CA ASP A 76 -24.51 16.91 8.91
C ASP A 76 -23.78 15.65 8.45
N ALA A 77 -22.99 15.75 7.39
CA ALA A 77 -22.06 14.71 6.97
C ALA A 77 -20.83 14.77 7.88
N THR A 78 -21.00 14.34 9.13
CA THR A 78 -20.07 14.61 10.22
C THR A 78 -18.88 13.66 10.20
N ARG A 79 -17.70 14.15 9.83
CA ARG A 79 -16.42 13.52 10.18
C ARG A 79 -16.07 13.93 11.62
N TYR A 80 -16.48 13.16 12.62
CA TYR A 80 -16.16 13.47 14.02
C TYR A 80 -14.84 12.82 14.44
N TRP A 81 -13.72 13.43 14.03
CA TRP A 81 -12.51 13.31 14.84
C TRP A 81 -12.62 14.30 15.99
N SER A 82 -12.36 13.85 17.21
CA SER A 82 -12.46 14.71 18.39
C SER A 82 -11.33 15.74 18.39
N PRO A 83 -11.61 17.01 18.76
CA PRO A 83 -10.55 17.98 19.01
C PRO A 83 -9.74 17.55 20.24
N ILE A 84 -8.42 17.73 20.17
CA ILE A 84 -7.55 17.66 21.34
C ILE A 84 -7.94 18.80 22.27
N VAL A 85 -8.22 18.50 23.53
CA VAL A 85 -8.44 19.52 24.57
C VAL A 85 -7.08 19.83 25.19
N THR A 86 -6.63 21.08 25.06
CA THR A 86 -5.35 21.52 25.64
C THR A 86 -5.39 21.43 27.17
N ALA A 87 -4.31 20.94 27.75
CA ALA A 87 -4.05 20.96 29.19
C ALA A 87 -3.07 22.10 29.58
N ILE A 88 -2.67 22.93 28.62
CA ILE A 88 -1.67 23.98 28.83
C ILE A 88 -2.31 25.21 29.46
N ASP A 89 -1.77 25.62 30.61
CA ASP A 89 -2.04 26.92 31.20
C ASP A 89 -1.05 27.97 30.67
N SER A 90 -1.52 28.80 29.75
CA SER A 90 -0.72 29.87 29.12
C SER A 90 -0.37 31.02 30.07
N SER A 91 -0.98 31.07 31.27
CA SER A 91 -0.68 32.05 32.32
C SER A 91 0.40 31.58 33.30
N SER A 92 0.80 30.30 33.24
CA SER A 92 1.80 29.73 34.15
C SER A 92 3.20 30.30 33.95
N GLU A 93 3.98 30.35 35.04
CA GLU A 93 5.38 30.82 35.01
C GLU A 93 6.25 29.94 34.11
N SER A 94 6.01 28.63 34.07
CA SER A 94 6.75 27.68 33.24
C SER A 94 6.51 27.95 31.74
N PHE A 95 5.27 28.23 31.35
CA PHE A 95 4.92 28.60 29.99
C PHE A 95 5.57 29.94 29.59
N ALA A 96 5.51 30.94 30.46
CA ALA A 96 6.15 32.24 30.22
C ALA A 96 7.67 32.12 30.04
N ALA A 97 8.33 31.31 30.88
CA ALA A 97 9.77 31.05 30.78
C ALA A 97 10.14 30.33 29.48
N ASN A 98 9.41 29.27 29.10
CA ASN A 98 9.60 28.56 27.85
C ASN A 98 9.40 29.49 26.64
N LYS A 99 8.35 30.30 26.67
CA LYS A 99 8.00 31.25 25.60
C LYS A 99 9.10 32.29 25.41
N LYS A 100 9.66 32.81 26.50
CA LYS A 100 10.79 33.74 26.44
C LYS A 100 12.01 33.06 25.80
N GLN A 101 12.41 31.89 26.30
CA GLN A 101 13.58 31.18 25.77
C GLN A 101 13.46 30.83 24.28
N MET A 102 12.29 30.37 23.83
CA MET A 102 12.08 30.09 22.41
C MET A 102 12.10 31.37 21.59
N ARG A 103 11.51 32.46 22.09
CA ARG A 103 11.53 33.75 21.41
C ARG A 103 12.95 34.26 21.23
N ASP A 104 13.80 34.17 22.25
CA ASP A 104 15.21 34.56 22.15
C ASP A 104 15.93 33.80 21.01
N LEU A 105 15.65 32.50 20.85
CA LEU A 105 16.20 31.70 19.74
C LEU A 105 15.63 32.08 18.37
N VAL A 106 14.34 32.42 18.29
CA VAL A 106 13.70 32.89 17.05
C VAL A 106 14.24 34.26 16.65
N GLU A 107 14.42 35.18 17.59
CA GLU A 107 15.00 36.51 17.33
C GLU A 107 16.45 36.40 16.85
N ASP A 108 17.24 35.48 17.42
CA ASP A 108 18.59 35.17 16.94
C ASP A 108 18.59 34.57 15.51
N LEU A 109 17.65 33.66 15.21
CA LEU A 109 17.46 33.13 13.86
C LEU A 109 17.10 34.25 12.87
N ASP A 110 16.14 35.09 13.22
CA ASP A 110 15.67 36.19 12.38
C ASP A 110 16.82 37.18 12.09
N ALA A 111 17.62 37.53 13.10
CA ALA A 111 18.80 38.39 12.93
C ALA A 111 19.82 37.77 11.96
N LYS A 112 20.08 36.46 12.06
CA LYS A 112 20.98 35.73 11.14
C LYS A 112 20.43 35.68 9.72
N ILE A 113 19.14 35.42 9.55
CA ILE A 113 18.49 35.42 8.22
C ILE A 113 18.53 36.82 7.61
N GLN A 114 18.24 37.87 8.38
CA GLN A 114 18.33 39.26 7.92
C GLN A 114 19.75 39.59 7.45
N LYS A 115 20.78 39.18 8.20
CA LYS A 115 22.17 39.36 7.78
C LYS A 115 22.50 38.61 6.49
N ILE A 116 22.00 37.39 6.34
CA ILE A 116 22.18 36.59 5.12
C ILE A 116 21.46 37.22 3.93
N ALA A 117 20.33 37.89 4.14
CA ALA A 117 19.58 38.59 3.10
C ALA A 117 20.33 39.79 2.50
N GLU A 118 21.36 40.33 3.19
CA GLU A 118 22.27 41.35 2.65
C GLU A 118 23.19 40.81 1.54
N ALA A 119 23.22 39.47 1.33
CA ALA A 119 23.96 38.79 0.27
C ALA A 119 25.46 39.16 0.25
N GLY A 120 26.00 39.60 -0.89
CA GLY A 120 27.41 40.00 -1.03
C GLY A 120 27.80 41.32 -0.34
N GLY A 121 26.88 41.96 0.38
CA GLY A 121 27.06 43.25 1.02
C GLY A 121 26.92 44.44 0.07
N GLU A 122 26.85 45.64 0.65
CA GLU A 122 26.45 46.88 -0.04
C GLU A 122 27.31 47.19 -1.28
N LYS A 123 28.63 46.96 -1.20
CA LYS A 123 29.55 47.21 -2.33
C LYS A 123 29.25 46.31 -3.53
N ALA A 124 29.00 45.03 -3.30
CA ALA A 124 28.68 44.07 -4.36
C ALA A 124 27.29 44.35 -4.95
N VAL A 125 26.31 44.68 -4.10
CA VAL A 125 24.97 45.08 -4.52
C VAL A 125 24.99 46.33 -5.40
N LYS A 126 25.73 47.38 -5.01
CA LYS A 126 25.90 48.61 -5.82
C LYS A 126 26.52 48.32 -7.18
N LEU A 127 27.56 47.48 -7.23
CA LEU A 127 28.20 47.07 -8.48
C LEU A 127 27.27 46.22 -9.37
N HIS A 128 26.45 45.36 -8.77
CA HIS A 128 25.47 44.56 -9.52
C HIS A 128 24.39 45.46 -10.13
N ARG A 129 23.85 46.39 -9.34
CA ARG A 129 22.85 47.36 -9.81
C ARG A 129 23.40 48.34 -10.86
N SER A 130 24.67 48.74 -10.76
CA SER A 130 25.28 49.63 -11.77
C SER A 130 25.36 48.99 -13.17
N ARG A 131 25.18 47.67 -13.26
CA ARG A 131 25.07 46.91 -14.52
C ARG A 131 23.63 46.77 -15.01
N GLY A 132 22.66 47.44 -14.38
CA GLY A 132 21.25 47.38 -14.75
C GLY A 132 20.56 46.06 -14.43
N LYS A 133 21.11 45.26 -13.50
CA LYS A 133 20.62 43.92 -13.15
C LYS A 133 19.77 43.95 -11.88
N MET A 134 18.72 43.14 -11.84
CA MET A 134 17.94 42.87 -10.63
C MET A 134 18.72 41.92 -9.71
N LEU A 135 18.54 42.06 -8.40
CA LEU A 135 19.09 41.11 -7.42
C LEU A 135 18.37 39.77 -7.49
N ALA A 136 19.01 38.70 -7.02
CA ALA A 136 18.43 37.36 -7.07
C ALA A 136 17.06 37.26 -6.37
N ARG A 137 16.91 37.87 -5.18
CA ARG A 137 15.63 37.94 -4.45
C ARG A 137 14.57 38.73 -5.22
N GLU A 138 14.93 39.89 -5.78
CA GLU A 138 14.03 40.71 -6.59
C GLU A 138 13.55 39.96 -7.84
N ARG A 139 14.42 39.14 -8.45
CA ARG A 139 14.05 38.31 -9.60
C ARG A 139 13.05 37.23 -9.21
N ILE A 140 13.22 36.60 -8.05
CA ILE A 140 12.25 35.61 -7.52
C ILE A 140 10.91 36.29 -7.23
N ASP A 141 10.91 37.43 -6.53
CA ASP A 141 9.69 38.16 -6.18
C ASP A 141 8.91 38.61 -7.43
N ALA A 142 9.61 39.03 -8.48
CA ALA A 142 8.98 39.39 -9.76
C ALA A 142 8.54 38.18 -10.60
N LEU A 143 9.10 36.99 -10.36
CA LEU A 143 8.77 35.75 -11.05
C LEU A 143 7.53 35.08 -10.46
N VAL A 144 7.44 35.04 -9.13
CA VAL A 144 6.36 34.37 -8.38
C VAL A 144 5.04 35.13 -8.53
N ASP A 145 3.92 34.40 -8.51
CA ASP A 145 2.58 34.95 -8.63
C ASP A 145 2.25 35.89 -7.46
N PRO A 146 1.73 37.12 -7.74
CA PRO A 146 1.35 38.06 -6.69
C PRO A 146 0.36 37.45 -5.68
N GLY A 147 0.62 37.67 -4.39
CA GLY A 147 -0.22 37.15 -3.30
C GLY A 147 0.03 35.68 -2.94
N THR A 148 0.99 35.02 -3.59
CA THR A 148 1.40 33.65 -3.23
C THR A 148 2.68 33.64 -2.39
N ALA A 149 2.90 32.55 -1.64
CA ALA A 149 4.09 32.40 -0.82
C ALA A 149 5.24 31.77 -1.61
N PHE A 150 6.47 32.12 -1.24
CA PHE A 150 7.69 31.43 -1.64
C PHE A 150 8.29 30.70 -0.44
N LEU A 151 8.42 29.38 -0.53
CA LEU A 151 9.08 28.58 0.51
C LEU A 151 10.55 28.42 0.14
N GLU A 152 11.40 29.25 0.73
CA GLU A 152 12.86 29.20 0.54
C GLU A 152 13.47 28.01 1.28
N PHE A 153 14.42 27.32 0.62
CA PHE A 153 15.16 26.18 1.17
C PHE A 153 16.55 26.60 1.67
N SER A 154 16.94 26.03 2.81
CA SER A 154 18.30 26.06 3.36
C SER A 154 18.92 27.46 3.35
N GLN A 155 18.23 28.42 3.96
CA GLN A 155 18.67 29.83 4.05
C GLN A 155 20.07 29.97 4.67
N LEU A 156 20.39 29.12 5.64
CA LEU A 156 21.65 29.10 6.38
C LEU A 156 22.77 28.32 5.67
N ALA A 157 22.57 27.83 4.45
CA ALA A 157 23.59 27.06 3.73
C ALA A 157 24.93 27.81 3.70
N GLY A 158 26.02 27.13 4.10
CA GLY A 158 27.36 27.72 4.13
C GLY A 158 27.66 28.62 5.34
N PHE A 159 26.70 28.86 6.24
CA PHE A 159 26.91 29.65 7.46
C PHE A 159 28.08 29.09 8.29
N GLU A 160 29.07 29.95 8.56
CA GLU A 160 30.32 29.65 9.30
C GLU A 160 31.10 28.41 8.81
N LYS A 161 30.85 27.93 7.58
CA LYS A 161 31.43 26.69 7.07
C LYS A 161 32.85 26.87 6.51
N TYR A 162 33.16 28.02 5.92
CA TYR A 162 34.38 28.25 5.15
C TYR A 162 35.38 29.16 5.87
N GLY A 163 35.44 29.04 7.20
CA GLY A 163 36.33 29.85 8.03
C GLY A 163 35.96 31.33 7.95
N LYS A 164 36.89 32.17 7.45
CA LYS A 164 36.68 33.62 7.31
C LYS A 164 35.89 34.01 6.05
N GLU A 165 35.67 33.08 5.13
CA GLU A 165 34.91 33.36 3.91
C GLU A 165 33.41 33.23 4.16
N GLU A 166 32.69 34.35 4.09
CA GLU A 166 31.23 34.35 4.11
C GLU A 166 30.68 34.01 2.73
N VAL A 167 29.75 33.04 2.71
CA VAL A 167 29.01 32.61 1.52
C VAL A 167 27.52 32.51 1.87
N PRO A 168 26.82 33.65 2.06
CA PRO A 168 25.42 33.68 2.49
C PRO A 168 24.52 32.82 1.60
N SER A 169 23.66 32.01 2.21
CA SER A 169 22.79 31.03 1.54
C SER A 169 23.50 30.09 0.56
N GLY A 170 24.82 29.94 0.65
CA GLY A 170 25.63 29.17 -0.28
C GLY A 170 25.78 29.83 -1.66
N GLY A 171 25.50 31.13 -1.80
CA GLY A 171 25.57 31.85 -3.08
C GLY A 171 24.46 31.49 -4.06
N ILE A 172 23.41 30.80 -3.59
CA ILE A 172 22.27 30.37 -4.41
C ILE A 172 20.99 30.36 -3.57
N LEU A 173 19.93 30.92 -4.13
CA LEU A 173 18.59 30.90 -3.57
C LEU A 173 17.81 29.78 -4.23
N THR A 174 17.16 28.95 -3.44
CA THR A 174 16.38 27.81 -3.92
C THR A 174 15.06 27.76 -3.17
N GLY A 175 13.97 27.38 -3.81
CA GLY A 175 12.69 27.24 -3.13
C GLY A 175 11.57 26.83 -4.07
N ILE A 176 10.35 26.74 -3.55
CA ILE A 176 9.14 26.56 -4.35
C ILE A 176 8.27 27.81 -4.31
N GLY A 177 7.70 28.16 -5.46
CA GLY A 177 6.75 29.24 -5.61
C GLY A 177 5.74 28.95 -6.71
N HIS A 178 4.61 29.66 -6.68
CA HIS A 178 3.65 29.59 -7.78
C HIS A 178 4.11 30.51 -8.91
N VAL A 179 4.16 29.98 -10.14
CA VAL A 179 4.46 30.74 -11.35
C VAL A 179 3.39 30.39 -12.38
N SER A 180 2.58 31.37 -12.77
CA SER A 180 1.45 31.16 -13.69
C SER A 180 0.52 30.03 -13.23
N GLY A 181 0.25 29.93 -11.93
CA GLY A 181 -0.61 28.92 -11.32
C GLY A 181 0.04 27.53 -11.14
N ARG A 182 1.32 27.35 -11.47
CA ARG A 182 2.06 26.10 -11.30
C ARG A 182 3.06 26.21 -10.17
N ILE A 183 3.18 25.18 -9.33
CA ILE A 183 4.24 25.11 -8.32
C ILE A 183 5.54 24.72 -9.02
N CYS A 184 6.53 25.60 -8.98
CA CYS A 184 7.82 25.40 -9.62
C CYS A 184 8.93 25.42 -8.57
N VAL A 185 9.99 24.62 -8.79
CA VAL A 185 11.25 24.80 -8.08
C VAL A 185 12.04 25.88 -8.79
N ILE A 186 12.41 26.92 -8.04
CA ILE A 186 13.19 28.05 -8.54
C ILE A 186 14.59 27.94 -7.95
N VAL A 187 15.60 28.11 -8.79
CA VAL A 187 17.02 28.10 -8.44
C VAL A 187 17.67 29.35 -9.02
N ALA A 188 18.08 30.29 -8.17
CA ALA A 188 18.64 31.57 -8.59
C ALA A 188 20.04 31.78 -8.02
N ASN A 189 21.03 31.95 -8.89
CA ASN A 189 22.38 32.30 -8.45
C ASN A 189 22.41 33.73 -7.90
N ASP A 190 23.12 33.94 -6.80
CA ASP A 190 23.39 35.29 -6.29
C ASP A 190 24.77 35.76 -6.72
N ALA A 191 24.81 36.51 -7.82
CA ALA A 191 26.06 37.05 -8.37
C ALA A 191 26.78 38.02 -7.43
N THR A 192 26.11 38.55 -6.40
CA THR A 192 26.76 39.43 -5.41
C THR A 192 27.63 38.62 -4.44
N VAL A 193 27.31 37.35 -4.20
CA VAL A 193 28.06 36.46 -3.30
C VAL A 193 29.21 35.82 -4.08
N LYS A 194 30.43 36.35 -3.90
CA LYS A 194 31.66 35.83 -4.55
C LYS A 194 31.51 35.65 -6.08
N GLY A 195 30.78 36.55 -6.74
CA GLY A 195 30.53 36.48 -8.19
C GLY A 195 29.56 35.36 -8.61
N GLY A 196 28.76 34.82 -7.69
CA GLY A 196 27.88 33.68 -7.94
C GLY A 196 28.63 32.37 -8.17
N THR A 197 29.88 32.27 -7.70
CA THR A 197 30.72 31.08 -7.89
C THR A 197 30.22 29.90 -7.07
N TYR A 198 30.30 28.69 -7.63
CA TYR A 198 29.89 27.47 -6.94
C TYR A 198 30.94 27.05 -5.92
N TYR A 199 30.58 27.10 -4.64
CA TYR A 199 31.27 26.42 -3.55
C TYR A 199 30.75 24.98 -3.42
N PRO A 200 31.42 24.09 -2.67
CA PRO A 200 30.91 22.73 -2.44
C PRO A 200 29.47 22.72 -1.88
N ILE A 201 29.11 23.69 -1.03
CA ILE A 201 27.75 23.81 -0.51
C ILE A 201 26.75 24.29 -1.56
N THR A 202 27.16 25.14 -2.50
CA THR A 202 26.33 25.62 -3.61
C THR A 202 25.90 24.44 -4.49
N VAL A 203 26.85 23.55 -4.81
CA VAL A 203 26.57 22.32 -5.56
C VAL A 203 25.55 21.46 -4.80
N LYS A 204 25.83 21.16 -3.52
CA LYS A 204 24.92 20.37 -2.70
C LYS A 204 23.51 20.96 -2.63
N LYS A 205 23.39 22.29 -2.51
CA LYS A 205 22.11 23.01 -2.47
C LYS A 205 21.37 22.97 -3.81
N HIS A 206 22.08 23.15 -4.92
CA HIS A 206 21.49 22.99 -6.25
C HIS A 206 20.98 21.56 -6.46
N LEU A 207 21.79 20.54 -6.13
CA LEU A 207 21.38 19.14 -6.25
C LEU A 207 20.18 18.80 -5.36
N ARG A 208 20.11 19.35 -4.14
CA ARG A 208 18.94 19.16 -3.27
C ARG A 208 17.67 19.78 -3.86
N ALA A 209 17.76 20.97 -4.47
CA ALA A 209 16.62 21.56 -5.16
C ALA A 209 16.14 20.69 -6.34
N GLN A 210 17.06 20.14 -7.13
CA GLN A 210 16.70 19.20 -8.20
C GLN A 210 16.13 17.88 -7.67
N GLU A 211 16.63 17.39 -6.53
CA GLU A 211 16.07 16.21 -5.88
C GLU A 211 14.61 16.45 -5.49
N ILE A 212 14.31 17.58 -4.84
CA ILE A 212 12.93 18.00 -4.52
C ILE A 212 12.09 18.12 -5.80
N ALA A 213 12.62 18.72 -6.86
CA ALA A 213 11.91 18.86 -8.14
C ALA A 213 11.59 17.50 -8.76
N ARG A 214 12.57 16.60 -8.87
CA ARG A 214 12.43 15.25 -9.41
C ARG A 214 11.43 14.41 -8.62
N GLU A 215 11.52 14.48 -7.30
CA GLU A 215 10.72 13.67 -6.40
C GLU A 215 9.26 14.06 -6.35
N ASN A 216 8.97 15.34 -6.57
CA ASN A 216 7.63 15.90 -6.55
C ASN A 216 7.12 16.25 -7.97
N LYS A 217 7.93 15.99 -9.01
CA LYS A 217 7.69 16.31 -10.42
C LYS A 217 7.25 17.76 -10.65
N LEU A 218 8.06 18.67 -10.10
CA LEU A 218 7.85 20.11 -10.20
C LEU A 218 8.73 20.67 -11.33
N PRO A 219 8.19 21.53 -12.23
CA PRO A 219 9.00 22.23 -13.21
C PRO A 219 10.15 23.02 -12.54
N CYS A 220 11.31 23.03 -13.19
CA CYS A 220 12.50 23.72 -12.71
C CYS A 220 12.69 25.05 -13.47
N ILE A 221 12.97 26.13 -12.73
CA ILE A 221 13.35 27.43 -13.29
C ILE A 221 14.72 27.82 -12.75
N TYR A 222 15.71 27.89 -13.63
CA TYR A 222 17.08 28.26 -13.32
C TYR A 222 17.33 29.72 -13.71
N LEU A 223 17.46 30.61 -12.73
CA LEU A 223 17.88 32.00 -12.95
C LEU A 223 19.41 32.06 -12.85
N VAL A 224 20.06 31.91 -14.00
CA VAL A 224 21.50 31.66 -14.14
C VAL A 224 22.27 32.97 -14.16
N ASP A 225 23.20 33.12 -13.21
CA ASP A 225 24.07 34.29 -13.08
C ASP A 225 25.31 33.92 -12.25
N SER A 226 26.23 33.14 -12.84
CA SER A 226 27.36 32.52 -12.14
C SER A 226 28.69 32.70 -12.86
N GLY A 227 29.70 33.14 -12.11
CA GLY A 227 31.08 33.23 -12.58
C GLY A 227 31.83 31.89 -12.71
N GLY A 228 31.19 30.74 -12.48
CA GLY A 228 31.80 29.42 -12.58
C GLY A 228 32.04 28.75 -11.21
N ALA A 229 33.06 27.89 -11.11
CA ALA A 229 33.37 27.16 -9.87
C ALA A 229 34.39 27.90 -8.99
N ASN A 230 34.34 27.68 -7.67
CA ASN A 230 35.37 28.13 -6.74
C ASN A 230 36.66 27.31 -6.97
N LEU A 231 37.55 27.81 -7.83
CA LEU A 231 38.77 27.11 -8.26
C LEU A 231 39.65 26.56 -7.11
N PRO A 232 39.86 27.27 -5.98
CA PRO A 232 40.65 26.75 -4.86
C PRO A 232 40.08 25.45 -4.25
N ARG A 233 38.78 25.19 -4.43
CA ARG A 233 38.07 24.02 -3.88
C ARG A 233 37.56 23.07 -4.97
N GLN A 234 38.15 23.12 -6.17
CA GLN A 234 37.64 22.37 -7.33
C GLN A 234 37.50 20.86 -7.08
N ALA A 235 38.37 20.27 -6.25
CA ALA A 235 38.34 18.84 -5.92
C ALA A 235 37.00 18.43 -5.26
N ASP A 236 36.43 19.31 -4.44
CA ASP A 236 35.14 19.13 -3.75
C ASP A 236 33.94 19.64 -4.57
N ILE A 237 34.16 19.98 -5.85
CA ILE A 237 33.15 20.58 -6.73
C ILE A 237 33.01 19.84 -8.05
N PHE A 238 34.06 19.20 -8.59
CA PHE A 238 34.06 18.74 -9.98
C PHE A 238 33.85 17.23 -10.15
N ALA A 239 34.68 16.40 -9.52
CA ALA A 239 34.90 15.02 -10.00
C ALA A 239 33.94 13.92 -9.49
N ASP A 240 33.36 14.05 -8.29
CA ASP A 240 32.59 12.97 -7.66
C ASP A 240 31.11 12.89 -8.16
N SER A 241 30.43 11.79 -7.87
CA SER A 241 29.07 11.49 -8.30
C SER A 241 28.00 12.53 -7.87
N GLN A 242 28.25 13.26 -6.79
CA GLN A 242 27.36 14.32 -6.27
C GLN A 242 28.00 15.72 -6.40
N HIS A 243 28.90 15.88 -7.36
CA HIS A 243 29.54 17.15 -7.71
C HIS A 243 28.83 17.83 -8.89
N PHE A 244 29.41 18.92 -9.41
CA PHE A 244 28.78 19.85 -10.34
C PHE A 244 28.19 19.18 -11.59
N GLY A 245 28.85 18.15 -12.14
CA GLY A 245 28.34 17.39 -13.28
C GLY A 245 26.99 16.69 -13.04
N ARG A 246 26.65 16.41 -11.77
CA ARG A 246 25.36 15.79 -11.41
C ARG A 246 24.17 16.70 -11.70
N ILE A 247 24.37 18.02 -11.77
CA ILE A 247 23.33 18.99 -12.15
C ILE A 247 22.80 18.66 -13.55
N PHE A 248 23.70 18.44 -14.51
CA PHE A 248 23.37 18.15 -15.90
C PHE A 248 22.73 16.77 -16.07
N TYR A 249 23.27 15.76 -15.36
CA TYR A 249 22.67 14.44 -15.31
C TYR A 249 21.22 14.51 -14.82
N ASN A 250 20.97 15.25 -13.74
CA ASN A 250 19.62 15.40 -13.21
C ASN A 250 18.72 16.18 -14.18
N GLN A 251 19.19 17.27 -14.81
CA GLN A 251 18.42 18.02 -15.81
C GLN A 251 17.96 17.11 -16.96
N ALA A 252 18.89 16.36 -17.56
CA ALA A 252 18.57 15.45 -18.67
C ALA A 252 17.55 14.37 -18.28
N ASN A 253 17.71 13.76 -17.10
CA ASN A 253 16.78 12.75 -16.62
C ASN A 253 15.41 13.35 -16.23
N MET A 254 15.36 14.55 -15.66
CA MET A 254 14.10 15.21 -15.35
C MET A 254 13.34 15.60 -16.62
N SER A 255 14.04 16.15 -17.62
CA SER A 255 13.48 16.42 -18.96
C SER A 255 12.91 15.14 -19.60
N SER A 256 13.66 14.03 -19.58
CA SER A 256 13.16 12.74 -20.13
C SER A 256 11.98 12.14 -19.36
N MET A 257 11.84 12.49 -18.07
CA MET A 257 10.66 12.16 -17.26
C MET A 257 9.46 13.09 -17.52
N GLY A 258 9.58 14.06 -18.41
CA GLY A 258 8.56 15.06 -18.70
C GLY A 258 8.44 16.15 -17.64
N ILE A 259 9.50 16.40 -16.85
CA ILE A 259 9.56 17.51 -15.89
C ILE A 259 10.24 18.70 -16.58
N PRO A 260 9.52 19.79 -16.89
CA PRO A 260 10.07 20.88 -17.69
C PRO A 260 11.27 21.57 -17.03
N GLN A 261 12.31 21.81 -17.83
CA GLN A 261 13.53 22.52 -17.45
C GLN A 261 13.59 23.86 -18.18
N LEU A 262 13.54 24.97 -17.44
CA LEU A 262 13.61 26.33 -17.99
C LEU A 262 14.85 27.05 -17.47
N ALA A 263 15.68 27.58 -18.35
CA ALA A 263 16.80 28.44 -17.99
C ALA A 263 16.57 29.89 -18.38
N VAL A 264 17.00 30.81 -17.52
CA VAL A 264 17.00 32.25 -17.74
C VAL A 264 18.41 32.76 -17.46
N VAL A 265 19.17 33.02 -18.52
CA VAL A 265 20.55 33.50 -18.47
C VAL A 265 20.55 35.02 -18.31
N MET A 266 20.78 35.46 -17.08
CA MET A 266 20.69 36.87 -16.65
C MET A 266 22.08 37.42 -16.26
N GLY A 267 23.14 36.76 -16.71
CA GLY A 267 24.52 37.06 -16.38
C GLY A 267 25.51 36.10 -17.03
N SER A 268 26.71 36.01 -16.44
CA SER A 268 27.74 35.07 -16.90
C SER A 268 27.28 33.62 -16.72
N CYS A 269 27.59 32.78 -17.71
CA CYS A 269 27.36 31.34 -17.70
C CYS A 269 28.54 30.66 -18.41
N THR A 270 29.62 30.42 -17.64
CA THR A 270 30.92 30.01 -18.20
C THR A 270 31.28 28.55 -17.91
N ALA A 271 32.07 27.95 -18.79
CA ALA A 271 32.61 26.60 -18.70
C ALA A 271 31.53 25.55 -18.46
N GLY A 272 31.66 24.72 -17.43
CA GLY A 272 30.65 23.71 -17.12
C GLY A 272 29.25 24.31 -16.92
N GLY A 273 29.15 25.54 -16.40
CA GLY A 273 27.85 26.20 -16.16
C GLY A 273 27.04 26.41 -17.43
N ALA A 274 27.70 26.53 -18.59
CA ALA A 274 27.07 26.71 -19.90
C ALA A 274 26.08 25.57 -20.27
N TYR A 275 26.24 24.39 -19.67
CA TYR A 275 25.31 23.28 -19.88
C TYR A 275 23.96 23.46 -19.16
N VAL A 276 23.83 24.34 -18.17
CA VAL A 276 22.53 24.61 -17.54
C VAL A 276 21.51 25.13 -18.57
N PRO A 277 21.78 26.22 -19.32
CA PRO A 277 20.88 26.65 -20.39
C PRO A 277 20.88 25.69 -21.59
N ALA A 278 22.03 25.17 -22.02
CA ALA A 278 22.10 24.31 -23.21
C ALA A 278 21.38 22.95 -23.05
N MET A 279 21.15 22.49 -21.82
CA MET A 279 20.39 21.26 -21.53
C MET A 279 19.02 21.51 -20.90
N SER A 280 18.55 22.76 -20.92
CA SER A 280 17.16 23.08 -20.56
C SER A 280 16.26 22.90 -21.78
N ASP A 281 14.99 22.58 -21.56
CA ASP A 281 14.01 22.41 -22.64
C ASP A 281 13.72 23.73 -23.36
N GLN A 282 13.82 24.83 -22.60
CA GLN A 282 13.73 26.21 -23.08
C GLN A 282 14.76 27.08 -22.34
N ALA A 283 15.40 27.99 -23.07
CA ALA A 283 16.39 28.92 -22.56
C ALA A 283 16.11 30.36 -23.02
N ILE A 284 16.11 31.28 -22.06
CA ILE A 284 15.95 32.72 -22.26
C ILE A 284 17.29 33.39 -21.96
N ILE A 285 17.74 34.34 -22.77
CA ILE A 285 18.98 35.10 -22.55
C ILE A 285 18.74 36.60 -22.59
N VAL A 286 19.36 37.34 -21.66
CA VAL A 286 19.23 38.81 -21.56
C VAL A 286 20.35 39.49 -22.36
N LYS A 287 20.00 40.27 -23.38
CA LYS A 287 20.93 41.07 -24.20
C LYS A 287 21.85 41.93 -23.31
N GLY A 288 23.16 41.90 -23.59
CA GLY A 288 24.18 42.73 -22.95
C GLY A 288 24.56 42.32 -21.52
N ASN A 289 23.83 41.39 -20.90
CA ASN A 289 24.12 40.88 -19.56
C ASN A 289 24.38 39.37 -19.56
N GLY A 290 23.56 38.62 -20.29
CA GLY A 290 23.62 37.18 -20.41
C GLY A 290 24.71 36.75 -21.38
N THR A 291 25.60 35.85 -20.94
CA THR A 291 26.65 35.28 -21.78
C THR A 291 26.81 33.79 -21.51
N VAL A 292 26.99 32.97 -22.55
CA VAL A 292 27.17 31.51 -22.47
C VAL A 292 28.41 31.10 -23.26
N PHE A 293 29.37 30.41 -22.64
CA PHE A 293 30.53 29.88 -23.35
C PHE A 293 31.26 28.81 -22.54
N LEU A 294 31.89 27.85 -23.22
CA LEU A 294 32.72 26.81 -22.58
C LEU A 294 34.08 27.34 -22.10
N GLY A 295 34.56 28.41 -22.70
CA GLY A 295 35.75 29.13 -22.26
C GLY A 295 35.51 30.62 -22.46
N GLY A 296 35.60 31.41 -21.39
CA GLY A 296 35.43 32.85 -21.51
C GLY A 296 36.59 33.53 -22.22
N PRO A 297 36.46 34.84 -22.53
CA PRO A 297 37.50 35.59 -23.23
C PRO A 297 38.92 35.43 -22.66
N PRO A 298 39.14 35.38 -21.33
CA PRO A 298 40.48 35.14 -20.80
C PRO A 298 41.06 33.77 -21.19
N LEU A 299 40.22 32.73 -21.26
CA LEU A 299 40.66 31.38 -21.65
C LEU A 299 40.89 31.29 -23.16
N VAL A 300 40.03 31.91 -23.96
CA VAL A 300 40.21 31.98 -25.43
C VAL A 300 41.51 32.71 -25.76
N LYS A 301 41.74 33.90 -25.19
CA LYS A 301 42.98 34.63 -25.36
C LYS A 301 44.21 33.82 -24.94
N ALA A 302 44.13 33.08 -23.83
CA ALA A 302 45.23 32.25 -23.36
C ALA A 302 45.49 31.03 -24.27
N ALA A 303 44.46 30.46 -24.89
CA ALA A 303 44.57 29.25 -25.71
C ALA A 303 44.88 29.52 -27.19
N THR A 304 44.31 30.58 -27.77
CA THR A 304 44.37 30.87 -29.22
C THR A 304 45.04 32.20 -29.56
N GLY A 305 45.21 33.09 -28.58
CA GLY A 305 45.69 34.46 -28.80
C GLY A 305 44.64 35.43 -29.33
N GLU A 306 43.41 34.97 -29.57
CA GLU A 306 42.30 35.79 -30.06
C GLU A 306 41.77 36.74 -28.97
N GLU A 307 41.61 38.01 -29.32
CA GLU A 307 40.96 39.00 -28.47
C GLU A 307 39.51 39.18 -28.93
N ILE A 308 38.57 38.68 -28.11
CA ILE A 308 37.13 38.73 -28.39
C ILE A 308 36.40 39.21 -27.14
N SER A 309 35.34 40.00 -27.30
CA SER A 309 34.51 40.41 -26.17
C SER A 309 33.59 39.26 -25.70
N ALA A 310 33.07 39.36 -24.47
CA ALA A 310 32.14 38.33 -23.95
C ALA A 310 30.81 38.28 -24.73
N GLU A 311 30.34 39.43 -25.24
CA GLU A 311 29.10 39.51 -26.03
C GLU A 311 29.30 38.92 -27.43
N GLU A 312 30.44 39.18 -28.09
CA GLU A 312 30.74 38.59 -29.40
C GLU A 312 30.98 37.07 -29.30
N LEU A 313 31.63 36.62 -28.22
CA LEU A 313 31.95 35.21 -28.02
C LEU A 313 30.72 34.34 -27.69
N GLY A 314 29.75 34.90 -26.97
CA GLY A 314 28.65 34.11 -26.40
C GLY A 314 27.48 34.93 -25.87
N GLY A 315 27.21 36.09 -26.45
CA GLY A 315 26.11 36.97 -26.06
C GLY A 315 24.74 36.51 -26.56
N ALA A 316 23.72 37.32 -26.28
CA ALA A 316 22.35 37.02 -26.67
C ALA A 316 22.16 37.02 -28.19
N ASP A 317 22.80 37.95 -28.90
CA ASP A 317 22.69 38.08 -30.35
C ASP A 317 23.21 36.81 -31.05
N LEU A 318 24.37 36.28 -30.63
CA LEU A 318 24.97 35.04 -31.14
C LEU A 318 24.08 33.81 -30.85
N HIS A 319 23.59 33.67 -29.61
CA HIS A 319 22.88 32.46 -29.21
C HIS A 319 21.44 32.36 -29.70
N CYS A 320 20.74 33.48 -29.89
CA CYS A 320 19.40 33.49 -30.46
C CYS A 320 19.37 33.55 -32.00
N SER A 321 20.41 34.09 -32.66
CA SER A 321 20.38 34.33 -34.11
C SER A 321 21.25 33.37 -34.92
N GLU A 322 22.34 32.85 -34.34
CA GLU A 322 23.32 32.07 -35.10
C GLU A 322 23.45 30.62 -34.60
N SER A 323 23.77 30.44 -33.31
CA SER A 323 24.06 29.09 -32.79
C SER A 323 22.83 28.31 -32.33
N GLY A 324 21.74 28.98 -31.96
CA GLY A 324 20.51 28.34 -31.48
C GLY A 324 20.63 27.70 -30.09
N VAL A 325 21.62 28.10 -29.27
CA VAL A 325 21.77 27.61 -27.89
C VAL A 325 20.67 28.13 -26.97
N THR A 326 20.07 29.28 -27.30
CA THR A 326 19.00 29.90 -26.51
C THR A 326 17.83 30.31 -27.39
N ASP A 327 16.61 30.06 -26.92
CA ASP A 327 15.39 30.15 -27.72
C ASP A 327 14.74 31.53 -27.70
N TYR A 328 14.87 32.25 -26.58
CA TYR A 328 14.17 33.51 -26.38
C TYR A 328 15.11 34.66 -26.05
N TYR A 329 14.92 35.74 -26.81
CA TYR A 329 15.70 36.96 -26.70
C TYR A 329 15.03 37.98 -25.75
N ALA A 330 15.64 38.25 -24.60
CA ALA A 330 15.17 39.25 -23.65
C ALA A 330 16.04 40.52 -23.70
N VAL A 331 15.43 41.68 -23.46
CA VAL A 331 16.13 42.99 -23.48
C VAL A 331 16.43 43.52 -22.08
N SER A 332 15.90 42.87 -21.04
CA SER A 332 16.11 43.19 -19.63
C SER A 332 15.71 42.01 -18.76
N ASP A 333 16.14 42.03 -17.50
CA ASP A 333 15.74 41.05 -16.48
C ASP A 333 14.21 40.94 -16.38
N ALA A 334 13.49 42.08 -16.33
CA ALA A 334 12.04 42.10 -16.24
C ALA A 334 11.36 41.46 -17.48
N HIS A 335 11.90 41.69 -18.68
CA HIS A 335 11.41 41.04 -19.90
C HIS A 335 11.65 39.53 -19.85
N ALA A 336 12.82 39.10 -19.40
CA ALA A 336 13.16 37.68 -19.28
C ALA A 336 12.23 36.95 -18.29
N LEU A 337 11.92 37.56 -17.14
CA LEU A 337 11.00 36.98 -16.17
C LEU A 337 9.56 36.90 -16.72
N ARG A 338 9.12 37.89 -17.50
CA ARG A 338 7.84 37.82 -18.22
C ARG A 338 7.81 36.63 -19.19
N LEU A 339 8.87 36.44 -19.98
CA LEU A 339 8.98 35.31 -20.90
C LEU A 339 9.00 33.97 -20.14
N ALA A 340 9.70 33.91 -19.01
CA ALA A 340 9.72 32.71 -18.17
C ALA A 340 8.32 32.34 -17.66
N ARG A 341 7.54 33.32 -17.21
CA ARG A 341 6.13 33.12 -16.83
C ARG A 341 5.27 32.61 -17.99
N ASN A 342 5.51 33.10 -19.22
CA ASN A 342 4.81 32.62 -20.41
C ASN A 342 5.17 31.17 -20.74
N CYS A 343 6.45 30.80 -20.61
CA CYS A 343 6.92 29.42 -20.80
C CYS A 343 6.18 28.47 -19.84
N ILE A 344 6.10 28.82 -18.55
CA ILE A 344 5.38 28.01 -17.56
C ILE A 344 3.89 27.94 -17.83
N ALA A 345 3.27 29.05 -18.27
CA ALA A 345 1.85 29.07 -18.64
C ALA A 345 1.55 28.10 -19.82
N GLY A 346 2.51 27.87 -20.70
CA GLY A 346 2.38 26.95 -21.83
C GLY A 346 2.36 25.45 -21.47
N ILE A 347 2.76 25.06 -20.25
CA ILE A 347 2.86 23.65 -19.82
C ILE A 347 1.46 23.03 -19.56
N GLY A 348 0.45 23.85 -19.26
CA GLY A 348 -0.88 23.38 -18.85
C GLY A 348 -0.99 23.03 -17.34
N PRO A 349 -2.19 22.64 -16.86
CA PRO A 349 -2.46 22.37 -15.44
C PRO A 349 -1.80 21.08 -14.93
N ALA A 350 -1.70 20.91 -13.61
CA ALA A 350 -1.26 19.65 -12.98
C ALA A 350 -2.37 18.58 -13.00
N GLU A 351 -1.98 17.32 -13.11
CA GLU A 351 -2.85 16.14 -12.97
C GLU A 351 -2.78 15.52 -11.55
N GLY A 352 -2.56 16.34 -10.51
CA GLY A 352 -2.22 15.88 -9.16
C GLY A 352 -3.35 15.26 -8.34
N ALA A 353 -2.99 14.56 -7.26
CA ALA A 353 -3.93 13.94 -6.30
C ALA A 353 -4.51 14.93 -5.27
N ALA A 354 -4.00 16.16 -5.24
CA ALA A 354 -4.28 17.17 -4.24
C ALA A 354 -5.76 17.61 -4.22
N HIS A 355 -6.37 17.55 -3.04
CA HIS A 355 -7.64 18.20 -2.72
C HIS A 355 -7.39 19.13 -1.53
N PHE A 356 -6.92 20.35 -1.80
CA PHE A 356 -6.82 21.38 -0.77
C PHE A 356 -8.16 22.08 -0.64
N ASP A 357 -8.69 22.12 0.58
CA ASP A 357 -9.91 22.87 0.87
C ASP A 357 -9.53 24.30 1.26
N ILE A 358 -9.99 25.26 0.47
CA ILE A 358 -9.76 26.69 0.71
C ILE A 358 -10.47 27.13 2.01
N ASN A 359 -11.45 26.35 2.48
CA ASN A 359 -12.22 26.59 3.70
C ASN A 359 -11.83 25.66 4.86
N ALA A 360 -10.61 25.13 4.87
CA ALA A 360 -10.15 24.29 5.97
C ALA A 360 -10.20 25.03 7.32
N ASP A 361 -10.71 24.36 8.37
CA ASP A 361 -10.79 24.94 9.70
C ASP A 361 -9.39 25.28 10.23
N GLU A 362 -9.23 26.47 10.80
CA GLU A 362 -8.03 26.79 11.56
C GLU A 362 -7.96 25.96 12.86
N PRO A 363 -6.76 25.73 13.43
CA PRO A 363 -6.62 25.11 14.74
C PRO A 363 -7.36 25.93 15.81
N LEU A 364 -7.87 25.26 16.85
CA LEU A 364 -8.57 25.90 17.96
C LEU A 364 -7.62 26.73 18.85
N TYR A 365 -6.32 26.45 18.80
CA TYR A 365 -5.31 27.07 19.64
C TYR A 365 -4.31 27.89 18.80
N PRO A 366 -3.90 29.09 19.26
CA PRO A 366 -2.94 29.92 18.55
C PRO A 366 -1.58 29.24 18.34
N ALA A 367 -0.98 29.44 17.17
CA ALA A 367 0.33 28.87 16.83
C ALA A 367 1.46 29.43 17.71
N GLU A 368 1.33 30.66 18.19
CA GLU A 368 2.29 31.33 19.08
C GLU A 368 2.45 30.64 20.44
N GLU A 369 1.49 29.81 20.83
CA GLU A 369 1.59 29.04 22.06
C GLU A 369 2.63 27.92 21.99
N LEU A 370 3.05 27.51 20.78
CA LEU A 370 4.13 26.53 20.58
C LEU A 370 5.43 26.95 21.27
N TYR A 371 5.67 28.26 21.38
CA TYR A 371 6.82 28.81 22.10
C TYR A 371 6.84 28.43 23.58
N GLY A 372 5.69 28.49 24.25
CA GLY A 372 5.57 28.21 25.68
C GLY A 372 5.44 26.72 26.02
N ILE A 373 5.15 25.88 25.03
CA ILE A 373 4.99 24.43 25.21
C ILE A 373 6.33 23.73 25.17
N VAL A 374 7.09 23.92 24.08
CA VAL A 374 8.33 23.17 23.85
C VAL A 374 9.53 23.84 24.52
N GLY A 375 9.60 25.18 24.46
CA GLY A 375 10.72 25.94 25.03
C GLY A 375 12.10 25.56 24.42
N ALA A 376 13.18 25.99 25.08
CA ALA A 376 14.54 25.71 24.63
C ALA A 376 15.21 24.52 25.37
N ASN A 377 14.67 24.11 26.52
CA ASN A 377 15.29 23.08 27.35
C ASN A 377 14.87 21.66 26.94
N LEU A 378 15.72 20.98 26.16
CA LEU A 378 15.50 19.62 25.68
C LEU A 378 15.42 18.54 26.78
N LYS A 379 15.82 18.84 28.03
CA LYS A 379 15.69 17.91 29.15
C LYS A 379 14.27 17.89 29.74
N LYS A 380 13.44 18.90 29.45
CA LYS A 380 12.05 18.95 29.90
C LYS A 380 11.16 18.15 28.94
N THR A 381 10.30 17.32 29.50
CA THR A 381 9.27 16.60 28.74
C THR A 381 8.04 17.50 28.55
N PHE A 382 7.33 17.28 27.45
CA PHE A 382 6.03 17.88 27.15
C PHE A 382 5.20 16.85 26.37
N ASP A 383 3.87 16.99 26.37
CA ASP A 383 3.02 16.13 25.54
C ASP A 383 3.01 16.64 24.10
N VAL A 384 3.48 15.81 23.16
CA VAL A 384 3.54 16.17 21.74
C VAL A 384 2.16 16.42 21.12
N ARG A 385 1.07 15.94 21.75
CA ARG A 385 -0.31 16.25 21.33
C ARG A 385 -0.58 17.76 21.38
N GLU A 386 0.07 18.50 22.27
CA GLU A 386 -0.06 19.95 22.34
C GLU A 386 0.53 20.66 21.12
N VAL A 387 1.56 20.06 20.49
CA VAL A 387 2.08 20.54 19.20
C VAL A 387 1.10 20.19 18.09
N ILE A 388 0.59 18.95 18.05
CA ILE A 388 -0.39 18.49 17.04
C ILE A 388 -1.63 19.39 17.05
N ALA A 389 -2.16 19.70 18.22
CA ALA A 389 -3.35 20.54 18.40
C ALA A 389 -3.23 21.94 17.77
N ARG A 390 -2.02 22.46 17.58
CA ARG A 390 -1.75 23.81 17.03
C ARG A 390 -1.39 23.80 15.55
N ILE A 391 -1.28 22.62 14.93
CA ILE A 391 -0.92 22.50 13.51
C ILE A 391 -2.01 21.85 12.65
N VAL A 392 -2.93 21.07 13.23
CA VAL A 392 -4.00 20.36 12.50
C VAL A 392 -5.33 21.11 12.51
N ASP A 393 -6.14 20.88 11.46
CA ASP A 393 -7.41 21.59 11.26
C ASP A 393 -8.41 21.31 12.38
N GLY A 394 -8.97 22.38 12.96
CA GLY A 394 -9.88 22.31 14.11
C GLY A 394 -9.30 21.59 15.33
N SER A 395 -7.96 21.46 15.41
CA SER A 395 -7.25 20.70 16.46
C SER A 395 -7.71 19.24 16.57
N ARG A 396 -8.30 18.66 15.51
CA ARG A 396 -8.84 17.30 15.51
C ARG A 396 -7.78 16.26 15.19
N PHE A 397 -7.70 15.22 16.04
CA PHE A 397 -6.73 14.15 15.90
C PHE A 397 -7.35 12.81 16.29
N ASP A 398 -7.27 11.84 15.38
CA ASP A 398 -7.75 10.48 15.57
C ASP A 398 -6.57 9.60 15.96
N GLU A 399 -6.36 9.44 17.26
CA GLU A 399 -5.20 8.73 17.77
C GLU A 399 -5.30 7.21 17.56
N PHE A 400 -4.34 6.66 16.84
CA PHE A 400 -4.20 5.24 16.61
C PHE A 400 -3.40 4.59 17.74
N LYS A 401 -3.92 3.48 18.29
CA LYS A 401 -3.28 2.72 19.38
C LYS A 401 -2.85 3.63 20.54
N GLU A 402 -3.74 4.50 20.98
CA GLU A 402 -3.50 5.47 22.07
C GLU A 402 -2.87 4.82 23.31
N ARG A 403 -3.36 3.63 23.72
CA ARG A 403 -2.93 2.91 24.93
C ARG A 403 -1.87 1.83 24.70
N TYR A 404 -1.15 1.86 23.58
CA TYR A 404 -0.09 0.89 23.25
C TYR A 404 1.12 1.60 22.66
N GLY A 405 2.31 1.38 23.21
CA GLY A 405 3.52 2.08 22.76
C GLY A 405 3.39 3.61 22.89
N GLU A 406 2.94 4.09 24.05
CA GLU A 406 2.53 5.49 24.30
C GLU A 406 3.64 6.53 24.06
N THR A 407 4.90 6.10 24.02
CA THR A 407 6.05 6.97 23.71
C THR A 407 6.15 7.34 22.23
N LEU A 408 5.34 6.71 21.36
CA LEU A 408 5.13 7.13 19.98
C LEU A 408 3.64 7.38 19.75
N VAL A 409 3.28 8.65 19.66
CA VAL A 409 1.91 9.07 19.32
C VAL A 409 1.76 8.94 17.81
N THR A 410 0.72 8.23 17.37
CA THR A 410 0.40 8.12 15.95
C THR A 410 -1.07 8.36 15.72
N GLY A 411 -1.46 8.99 14.61
CA GLY A 411 -2.87 9.22 14.34
C GLY A 411 -3.13 10.00 13.08
N PHE A 412 -4.40 10.10 12.71
CA PHE A 412 -4.83 10.78 11.50
C PHE A 412 -5.34 12.19 11.79
N ALA A 413 -5.03 13.13 10.90
CA ALA A 413 -5.52 14.51 10.95
C ALA A 413 -5.67 15.09 9.54
N THR A 414 -6.10 16.35 9.46
CA THR A 414 -5.97 17.16 8.24
C THR A 414 -5.15 18.42 8.50
N ILE A 415 -4.43 18.88 7.48
CA ILE A 415 -3.72 20.16 7.44
C ILE A 415 -4.12 20.85 6.13
N TYR A 416 -4.81 21.99 6.21
CA TYR A 416 -5.40 22.67 5.04
C TYR A 416 -6.30 21.72 4.21
N GLY A 417 -7.10 20.89 4.89
CA GLY A 417 -7.99 19.89 4.29
C GLY A 417 -7.29 18.62 3.81
N GLN A 418 -5.96 18.63 3.67
CA GLN A 418 -5.19 17.46 3.25
C GLN A 418 -5.06 16.46 4.40
N ARG A 419 -5.50 15.21 4.17
CA ARG A 419 -5.33 14.13 5.15
C ARG A 419 -3.86 13.78 5.32
N VAL A 420 -3.43 13.65 6.57
CA VAL A 420 -2.06 13.28 6.96
C VAL A 420 -2.08 12.21 8.05
N GLY A 421 -1.10 11.32 8.03
CA GLY A 421 -0.77 10.42 9.12
C GLY A 421 0.42 10.97 9.90
N ILE A 422 0.25 11.19 11.19
CA ILE A 422 1.29 11.81 12.04
C ILE A 422 1.94 10.73 12.89
N LEU A 423 3.27 10.73 12.97
CA LEU A 423 4.06 9.98 13.96
C LEU A 423 4.88 10.99 14.76
N ALA A 424 4.71 11.01 16.08
CA ALA A 424 5.27 12.03 16.94
C ALA A 424 5.85 11.42 18.22
N ASN A 425 7.11 11.74 18.54
CA ASN A 425 7.75 11.21 19.73
C ASN A 425 7.22 11.88 21.00
N ASN A 426 6.94 11.06 22.01
CA ASN A 426 6.54 11.48 23.36
C ASN A 426 7.43 10.81 24.43
N GLY A 427 8.63 10.35 24.04
CA GLY A 427 9.57 9.61 24.87
C GLY A 427 10.56 8.77 24.05
N VAL A 428 11.30 7.87 24.72
CA VAL A 428 12.17 6.88 24.07
C VAL A 428 11.37 5.83 23.31
N LEU A 429 11.93 5.24 22.25
CA LEU A 429 11.25 4.18 21.50
C LEU A 429 11.44 2.81 22.17
N PHE A 430 10.33 2.12 22.43
CA PHE A 430 10.30 0.72 22.84
C PHE A 430 9.94 -0.21 21.67
N SER A 431 9.97 -1.52 21.90
CA SER A 431 9.52 -2.53 20.92
C SER A 431 8.08 -2.29 20.47
N GLU A 432 7.19 -1.98 21.42
CA GLU A 432 5.78 -1.68 21.20
C GLU A 432 5.61 -0.43 20.34
N SER A 433 6.37 0.63 20.65
CA SER A 433 6.37 1.88 19.89
C SER A 433 6.79 1.63 18.43
N SER A 434 7.78 0.76 18.22
CA SER A 434 8.29 0.42 16.89
C SER A 434 7.28 -0.41 16.08
N MET A 435 6.64 -1.40 16.72
CA MET A 435 5.57 -2.19 16.10
C MET A 435 4.33 -1.33 15.78
N LYS A 436 3.97 -0.40 16.67
CA LYS A 436 2.91 0.59 16.43
C LYS A 436 3.23 1.45 15.22
N GLY A 437 4.44 2.02 15.17
CA GLY A 437 4.87 2.88 14.06
C GLY A 437 4.90 2.16 12.72
N ALA A 438 5.44 0.93 12.68
CA ALA A 438 5.46 0.11 11.46
C ALA A 438 4.05 -0.14 10.92
N HIS A 439 3.14 -0.64 11.76
CA HIS A 439 1.75 -0.88 11.38
C HIS A 439 1.04 0.41 10.95
N PHE A 440 1.27 1.53 11.65
CA PHE A 440 0.66 2.80 11.28
C PHE A 440 1.13 3.30 9.90
N ILE A 441 2.42 3.12 9.58
CA ILE A 441 2.97 3.42 8.25
C ILE A 441 2.35 2.52 7.18
N GLU A 442 2.18 1.22 7.45
CA GLU A 442 1.49 0.30 6.53
C GLU A 442 0.06 0.77 6.22
N LEU A 443 -0.70 1.17 7.25
CA LEU A 443 -2.05 1.72 7.06
C LEU A 443 -2.05 3.00 6.22
N CYS A 444 -1.10 3.90 6.46
CA CYS A 444 -0.97 5.13 5.67
C CYS A 444 -0.60 4.80 4.22
N CYS A 445 0.31 3.85 3.99
CA CYS A 445 0.71 3.42 2.66
C CYS A 445 -0.45 2.78 1.90
N GLN A 446 -1.18 1.85 2.53
CA GLN A 446 -2.36 1.21 1.95
C GLN A 446 -3.44 2.23 1.55
N ARG A 447 -3.61 3.28 2.35
CA ARG A 447 -4.62 4.33 2.14
C ARG A 447 -4.12 5.53 1.33
N LYS A 448 -2.86 5.51 0.89
CA LYS A 448 -2.19 6.62 0.18
C LYS A 448 -2.26 7.94 0.96
N ILE A 449 -2.01 7.87 2.27
CA ILE A 449 -2.00 9.03 3.16
C ILE A 449 -0.55 9.48 3.37
N PRO A 450 -0.19 10.74 3.08
CA PRO A 450 1.11 11.32 3.39
C PRO A 450 1.46 11.26 4.88
N LEU A 451 2.74 11.14 5.19
CA LEU A 451 3.26 10.99 6.54
C LEU A 451 3.96 12.26 7.02
N LEU A 452 3.68 12.65 8.26
CA LEU A 452 4.37 13.70 9.02
C LEU A 452 5.10 13.08 10.21
N PHE A 453 6.41 13.27 10.29
CA PHE A 453 7.24 12.86 11.43
C PHE A 453 7.60 14.07 12.28
N LEU A 454 7.20 14.07 13.55
CA LEU A 454 7.59 15.08 14.54
C LEU A 454 8.67 14.48 15.45
N GLN A 455 9.93 14.85 15.20
CA GLN A 455 11.07 14.28 15.91
C GLN A 455 11.34 15.02 17.22
N ASN A 456 11.23 14.27 18.31
CA ASN A 456 11.73 14.61 19.65
C ASN A 456 12.22 13.34 20.34
N ILE A 457 13.29 12.75 19.82
CA ILE A 457 13.76 11.41 20.15
C ILE A 457 15.19 11.40 20.67
N THR A 458 15.38 10.78 21.84
CA THR A 458 16.68 10.55 22.48
C THR A 458 17.29 9.19 22.12
N GLY A 459 16.50 8.27 21.59
CA GLY A 459 16.95 6.96 21.13
C GLY A 459 15.94 5.85 21.45
N PHE A 460 16.42 4.61 21.34
CA PHE A 460 15.68 3.43 21.76
C PHE A 460 15.96 3.11 23.23
N MET A 461 15.07 2.38 23.88
CA MET A 461 15.36 1.81 25.19
C MET A 461 16.58 0.87 25.09
N VAL A 462 17.40 0.85 26.14
CA VAL A 462 18.59 0.01 26.25
C VAL A 462 18.50 -0.89 27.48
N GLY A 463 19.19 -2.03 27.45
CA GLY A 463 19.24 -2.99 28.55
C GLY A 463 19.00 -4.42 28.09
N ARG A 464 19.43 -5.39 28.91
CA ARG A 464 19.33 -6.83 28.58
C ARG A 464 17.90 -7.24 28.22
N ASP A 465 16.91 -6.78 28.98
CA ASP A 465 15.51 -7.18 28.77
C ASP A 465 14.95 -6.61 27.46
N ALA A 466 15.34 -5.38 27.10
CA ALA A 466 14.96 -4.78 25.82
C ALA A 466 15.59 -5.55 24.64
N GLU A 467 16.88 -5.90 24.74
CA GLU A 467 17.59 -6.68 23.72
C GLU A 467 17.01 -8.09 23.57
N ALA A 468 16.80 -8.80 24.68
CA ALA A 468 16.19 -10.13 24.69
C ALA A 468 14.74 -10.11 24.19
N GLY A 469 13.98 -9.05 24.51
CA GLY A 469 12.65 -8.77 23.97
C GLY A 469 12.64 -8.37 22.50
N GLY A 470 13.81 -8.29 21.85
CA GLY A 470 13.94 -8.07 20.41
C GLY A 470 13.79 -6.62 19.97
N ILE A 471 14.18 -5.64 20.78
CA ILE A 471 14.09 -4.22 20.41
C ILE A 471 14.76 -3.92 19.06
N ALA A 472 15.85 -4.60 18.73
CA ALA A 472 16.50 -4.49 17.43
C ALA A 472 15.60 -4.98 16.27
N LYS A 473 14.95 -6.15 16.38
CA LYS A 473 14.05 -6.68 15.33
C LYS A 473 12.75 -5.87 15.23
N HIS A 474 12.29 -5.24 16.30
CA HIS A 474 11.11 -4.38 16.28
C HIS A 474 11.44 -2.99 15.71
N GLY A 475 12.56 -2.39 16.11
CA GLY A 475 13.09 -1.17 15.49
C GLY A 475 13.38 -1.34 14.00
N ALA A 476 13.90 -2.50 13.59
CA ALA A 476 14.12 -2.83 12.18
C ALA A 476 12.81 -2.81 11.36
N LYS A 477 11.67 -3.24 11.92
CA LYS A 477 10.38 -3.16 11.22
C LYS A 477 9.96 -1.71 10.99
N LEU A 478 10.08 -0.85 11.99
CA LEU A 478 9.81 0.59 11.84
C LEU A 478 10.68 1.18 10.72
N VAL A 479 11.99 0.91 10.75
CA VAL A 479 12.94 1.41 9.77
C VAL A 479 12.65 0.88 8.36
N THR A 480 12.31 -0.40 8.21
CA THR A 480 11.88 -0.98 6.92
C THR A 480 10.63 -0.28 6.41
N ALA A 481 9.63 -0.05 7.27
CA ALA A 481 8.40 0.63 6.89
C ALA A 481 8.68 2.06 6.40
N VAL A 482 9.50 2.82 7.14
CA VAL A 482 9.91 4.18 6.78
C VAL A 482 10.66 4.22 5.44
N ALA A 483 11.61 3.30 5.24
CA ALA A 483 12.43 3.25 4.03
C ALA A 483 11.61 2.92 2.78
N CYS A 484 10.71 1.94 2.88
CA CYS A 484 9.93 1.45 1.74
C CYS A 484 8.76 2.36 1.37
N ALA A 485 8.17 3.06 2.35
CA ALA A 485 7.01 3.92 2.15
C ALA A 485 7.16 4.90 0.97
N LYS A 486 6.26 4.78 -0.01
CA LYS A 486 6.18 5.60 -1.23
C LYS A 486 5.22 6.78 -1.13
N VAL A 487 4.40 6.83 -0.08
CA VAL A 487 3.64 8.04 0.27
C VAL A 487 4.62 9.19 0.57
N PRO A 488 4.24 10.47 0.31
CA PRO A 488 5.09 11.59 0.68
C PRO A 488 5.38 11.59 2.19
N LYS A 489 6.65 11.78 2.55
CA LYS A 489 7.12 11.86 3.94
C LYS A 489 7.68 13.26 4.19
N ILE A 490 7.23 13.94 5.23
CA ILE A 490 7.78 15.21 5.70
C ILE A 490 8.24 15.03 7.14
N THR A 491 9.43 15.55 7.46
CA THR A 491 10.01 15.46 8.79
C THR A 491 10.18 16.87 9.37
N LEU A 492 9.80 17.04 10.63
CA LEU A 492 10.05 18.25 11.41
C LEU A 492 10.74 17.87 12.71
N VAL A 493 11.95 18.39 12.93
CA VAL A 493 12.68 18.21 14.19
C VAL A 493 12.26 19.31 15.15
N ILE A 494 11.46 18.96 16.15
CA ILE A 494 10.91 19.88 17.16
C ILE A 494 11.69 19.85 18.48
N GLY A 495 12.59 18.89 18.66
CA GLY A 495 13.42 18.74 19.84
C GLY A 495 14.70 17.94 19.55
N GLY A 496 14.91 16.83 20.26
CA GLY A 496 16.05 15.95 20.03
C GLY A 496 15.90 15.09 18.77
N SER A 497 16.99 14.85 18.07
CA SER A 497 17.09 13.85 17.00
C SER A 497 18.41 13.10 17.15
N TYR A 498 18.40 12.06 17.99
CA TYR A 498 19.61 11.34 18.38
C TYR A 498 19.62 9.88 17.89
N GLY A 499 20.80 9.44 17.44
CA GLY A 499 21.12 8.04 17.16
C GLY A 499 20.12 7.32 16.27
N ALA A 500 19.80 6.06 16.60
CA ALA A 500 18.87 5.25 15.83
C ALA A 500 17.43 5.80 15.81
N GLY A 501 17.08 6.68 16.76
CA GLY A 501 15.79 7.38 16.76
C GLY A 501 15.61 8.27 15.52
N ASN A 502 16.68 8.94 15.06
CA ASN A 502 16.68 9.70 13.82
C ASN A 502 16.26 8.82 12.63
N TYR A 503 16.73 7.57 12.60
CA TYR A 503 16.46 6.63 11.52
C TYR A 503 15.00 6.18 11.51
N GLY A 504 14.51 5.71 12.66
CA GLY A 504 13.12 5.24 12.82
C GLY A 504 12.08 6.34 12.60
N MET A 505 12.45 7.61 12.74
CA MET A 505 11.56 8.75 12.55
C MET A 505 11.79 9.51 11.23
N CYS A 506 12.33 8.85 10.20
CA CYS A 506 12.52 9.41 8.86
C CYS A 506 13.46 10.63 8.79
N GLY A 507 14.63 10.55 9.43
CA GLY A 507 15.71 11.52 9.27
C GLY A 507 16.27 11.59 7.83
N ARG A 508 17.26 12.46 7.60
CA ARG A 508 17.77 12.79 6.25
C ARG A 508 18.16 11.58 5.41
N GLY A 509 18.71 10.53 6.02
CA GLY A 509 19.10 9.29 5.33
C GLY A 509 17.93 8.46 4.76
N TYR A 510 16.69 8.77 5.15
CA TYR A 510 15.48 8.07 4.70
C TYR A 510 14.69 8.84 3.63
N SER A 511 15.31 9.87 3.07
CA SER A 511 14.79 10.67 1.95
C SER A 511 13.36 11.19 2.19
N PRO A 512 13.09 11.94 3.28
CA PRO A 512 11.86 12.71 3.36
C PRO A 512 11.83 13.75 2.22
N ARG A 513 10.64 14.03 1.68
CA ARG A 513 10.45 15.06 0.65
C ARG A 513 10.94 16.41 1.14
N TYR A 514 10.67 16.71 2.41
CA TYR A 514 11.18 17.87 3.12
C TYR A 514 11.57 17.48 4.55
N MET A 515 12.67 18.05 5.04
CA MET A 515 13.07 17.95 6.45
C MET A 515 13.35 19.34 7.00
N PHE A 516 12.61 19.79 8.00
CA PHE A 516 12.81 21.09 8.64
C PHE A 516 13.24 20.92 10.10
N MET A 517 13.82 21.96 10.68
CA MET A 517 14.19 22.00 12.10
C MET A 517 13.64 23.24 12.78
N TRP A 518 13.33 23.12 14.07
CA TRP A 518 13.10 24.29 14.94
C TRP A 518 14.42 24.83 15.52
N PRO A 519 14.45 26.09 16.00
CA PRO A 519 15.68 26.72 16.52
C PRO A 519 16.22 26.07 17.81
N ASN A 520 15.35 25.44 18.59
CA ASN A 520 15.72 24.71 19.81
C ASN A 520 16.24 23.29 19.53
N ALA A 521 16.01 22.75 18.34
CA ALA A 521 16.28 21.36 18.04
C ALA A 521 17.79 21.03 18.14
N ARG A 522 18.12 19.75 18.33
CA ARG A 522 19.50 19.25 18.29
C ARG A 522 19.56 17.93 17.53
N ILE A 523 20.58 17.77 16.69
CA ILE A 523 20.77 16.57 15.87
C ILE A 523 22.21 16.06 15.97
N SER A 524 22.39 14.83 16.43
CA SER A 524 23.72 14.21 16.52
C SER A 524 23.61 12.69 16.68
N VAL A 525 24.75 11.98 16.64
CA VAL A 525 24.77 10.52 16.83
C VAL A 525 24.30 10.09 18.23
N MET A 526 24.52 10.92 19.25
CA MET A 526 24.02 10.77 20.63
C MET A 526 24.15 12.11 21.37
N GLY A 527 23.58 12.21 22.57
CA GLY A 527 23.73 13.42 23.40
C GLY A 527 25.17 13.67 23.83
N GLY A 528 25.61 14.93 23.91
CA GLY A 528 27.00 15.28 24.26
C GLY A 528 27.45 14.73 25.62
N GLU A 529 26.59 14.83 26.63
CA GLU A 529 26.82 14.28 27.97
C GLU A 529 26.98 12.74 27.94
N GLN A 530 26.19 12.06 27.10
CA GLN A 530 26.29 10.60 26.90
C GLN A 530 27.61 10.22 26.22
N ALA A 531 28.01 10.94 25.16
CA ALA A 531 29.28 10.70 24.47
C ALA A 531 30.47 10.90 25.40
N ALA A 532 30.45 11.97 26.22
CA ALA A 532 31.48 12.25 27.20
C ALA A 532 31.57 11.17 28.28
N ASN A 533 30.42 10.70 28.82
CA ASN A 533 30.35 9.59 29.78
C ASN A 533 31.00 8.30 29.23
N VAL A 534 30.68 7.93 27.99
CA VAL A 534 31.20 6.71 27.37
C VAL A 534 32.71 6.80 27.17
N LEU A 535 33.21 7.92 26.63
CA LEU A 535 34.65 8.11 26.42
C LEU A 535 35.43 8.12 27.73
N SER A 536 34.90 8.79 28.76
CA SER A 536 35.42 8.78 30.12
C SER A 536 35.56 7.34 30.65
N THR A 537 34.49 6.55 30.58
CA THR A 537 34.47 5.16 31.07
C THR A 537 35.50 4.28 30.34
N VAL A 538 35.63 4.43 29.03
CA VAL A 538 36.60 3.67 28.22
C VAL A 538 38.04 4.06 28.59
N GLN A 539 38.31 5.35 28.78
CA GLN A 539 39.65 5.82 29.18
C GLN A 539 40.01 5.39 30.60
N ALA A 540 39.05 5.45 31.53
CA ALA A 540 39.23 4.95 32.89
C ALA A 540 39.59 3.44 32.89
N ALA A 541 38.85 2.63 32.13
CA ALA A 541 39.13 1.20 31.99
C ALA A 541 40.50 0.92 31.34
N LYS A 542 40.91 1.74 30.36
CA LYS A 542 42.23 1.64 29.73
C LYS A 542 43.35 1.97 30.73
N LYS A 543 43.24 3.10 31.45
CA LYS A 543 44.20 3.49 32.51
C LYS A 543 44.30 2.42 33.60
N GLN A 544 43.18 1.85 34.02
CA GLN A 544 43.14 0.75 34.98
C GLN A 544 43.91 -0.48 34.49
N ARG A 545 43.74 -0.88 33.22
CA ARG A 545 44.51 -1.98 32.60
C ARG A 545 46.00 -1.67 32.50
N GLU A 546 46.37 -0.41 32.34
CA GLU A 546 47.75 0.07 32.34
C GLU A 546 48.33 0.29 33.76
N GLY A 547 47.56 0.02 34.81
CA GLY A 547 47.98 0.23 36.21
C GLY A 547 48.15 1.70 36.60
N LYS A 548 47.54 2.64 35.84
CA LYS A 548 47.62 4.09 36.08
C LYS A 548 46.32 4.62 36.71
N PRO A 549 46.38 5.64 37.57
CA PRO A 549 45.19 6.30 38.09
C PRO A 549 44.47 7.10 36.99
N TRP A 550 43.15 7.23 37.14
CA TRP A 550 42.28 8.13 36.39
C TRP A 550 41.74 9.16 37.37
N THR A 551 42.13 10.42 37.23
CA THR A 551 41.74 11.49 38.17
C THR A 551 40.54 12.28 37.67
N ASP A 552 39.84 12.95 38.58
CA ASP A 552 38.69 13.80 38.25
C ASP A 552 39.08 14.97 37.33
N GLU A 553 40.32 15.48 37.43
CA GLU A 553 40.83 16.50 36.52
C GLU A 553 41.04 15.97 35.10
N GLU A 554 41.61 14.76 34.95
CA GLU A 554 41.74 14.10 33.65
C GLU A 554 40.36 13.82 33.03
N ASP A 555 39.41 13.40 33.87
CA ASP A 555 38.03 13.16 33.46
C ASP A 555 37.36 14.44 32.94
N LYS A 556 37.41 15.52 33.72
CA LYS A 556 36.83 16.81 33.33
C LYS A 556 37.49 17.40 32.09
N ALA A 557 38.82 17.24 31.97
CA ALA A 557 39.59 17.70 30.82
C ALA A 557 39.23 16.93 29.53
N LEU A 558 38.81 15.67 29.63
CA LEU A 558 38.30 14.89 28.50
C LEU A 558 36.85 15.27 28.17
N ARG A 559 35.99 15.37 29.17
CA ARG A 559 34.53 15.54 28.98
C ARG A 559 34.16 16.90 28.42
N THR A 560 34.71 17.97 28.99
CA THR A 560 34.37 19.36 28.63
C THR A 560 34.50 19.64 27.11
N PRO A 561 35.62 19.30 26.43
CA PRO A 561 35.73 19.54 24.99
C PRO A 561 34.79 18.64 24.16
N VAL A 562 34.48 17.43 24.63
CA VAL A 562 33.52 16.54 23.95
C VAL A 562 32.11 17.11 24.04
N GLU A 563 31.65 17.51 25.23
CA GLU A 563 30.32 18.09 25.42
C GLU A 563 30.16 19.36 24.59
N LYS A 564 31.18 20.24 24.59
CA LYS A 564 31.20 21.46 23.77
C LYS A 564 31.10 21.15 22.27
N LYS A 565 31.90 20.20 21.78
CA LYS A 565 31.89 19.80 20.37
C LYS A 565 30.52 19.30 19.94
N PHE A 566 29.87 18.46 20.76
CA PHE A 566 28.55 17.92 20.43
C PHE A 566 27.44 18.97 20.48
N GLU A 567 27.55 19.98 21.35
CA GLU A 567 26.62 21.12 21.36
C GLU A 567 26.78 21.99 20.11
N GLU A 568 28.03 22.29 19.71
CA GLU A 568 28.35 23.05 18.49
C GLU A 568 27.89 22.31 17.22
N GLU A 569 28.28 21.05 17.05
CA GLU A 569 27.94 20.24 15.86
C GLU A 569 26.47 19.82 15.83
N GLY A 570 25.80 19.77 17.00
CA GLY A 570 24.39 19.44 17.13
C GLY A 570 23.44 20.60 16.89
N HIS A 571 23.95 21.83 16.83
CA HIS A 571 23.15 23.05 16.70
C HIS A 571 22.43 23.14 15.33
N PRO A 572 21.18 23.64 15.24
CA PRO A 572 20.44 23.74 13.97
C PRO A 572 21.19 24.52 12.89
N TYR A 573 21.96 25.55 13.27
CA TYR A 573 22.76 26.32 12.32
C TYR A 573 23.91 25.51 11.72
N PHE A 574 24.56 24.66 12.51
CA PHE A 574 25.62 23.78 12.01
C PHE A 574 25.05 22.76 11.00
N ALA A 575 23.89 22.19 11.34
CA ALA A 575 23.16 21.23 10.52
C ALA A 575 22.67 21.86 9.20
N SER A 576 22.00 23.01 9.28
CA SER A 576 21.41 23.69 8.12
C SER A 576 22.48 24.29 7.21
N ALA A 577 23.61 24.76 7.76
CA ALA A 577 24.79 25.13 6.98
C ALA A 577 25.37 24.00 6.13
N ARG A 578 25.05 22.74 6.47
CA ARG A 578 25.51 21.52 5.81
C ARG A 578 24.39 20.78 5.08
N LEU A 579 23.17 21.33 5.01
CA LEU A 579 22.01 20.74 4.35
C LEU A 579 21.59 19.37 4.92
N TRP A 580 21.70 19.21 6.25
CA TRP A 580 21.07 18.07 6.93
C TRP A 580 19.55 18.22 6.98
N ASP A 581 19.09 19.46 6.96
CA ASP A 581 17.71 19.92 6.79
C ASP A 581 17.59 20.86 5.58
N ASP A 582 16.35 21.15 5.21
CA ASP A 582 15.92 22.06 4.16
C ASP A 582 15.58 23.46 4.72
N GLY A 583 15.86 23.72 6.00
CA GLY A 583 15.67 25.02 6.63
C GLY A 583 15.34 24.92 8.13
N VAL A 584 15.84 25.89 8.88
CA VAL A 584 15.38 26.18 10.25
C VAL A 584 14.18 27.12 10.16
N ILE A 585 13.06 26.73 10.76
CA ILE A 585 11.80 27.49 10.69
C ILE A 585 11.37 27.94 12.09
N ASP A 586 10.72 29.09 12.14
CA ASP A 586 10.00 29.54 13.32
C ASP A 586 8.87 28.55 13.67
N PRO A 587 8.79 28.04 14.93
CA PRO A 587 7.73 27.14 15.35
C PRO A 587 6.31 27.61 15.00
N LYS A 588 6.00 28.91 15.09
CA LYS A 588 4.64 29.41 14.77
C LYS A 588 4.27 29.26 13.29
N ASN A 589 5.26 29.19 12.40
CA ASN A 589 5.07 29.06 10.96
C ASN A 589 4.93 27.60 10.50
N THR A 590 5.06 26.62 11.41
CA THR A 590 5.03 25.18 11.10
C THR A 590 3.84 24.80 10.24
N ARG A 591 2.61 25.17 10.61
CA ARG A 591 1.39 24.83 9.86
C ARG A 591 1.46 25.32 8.40
N LYS A 592 1.85 26.58 8.20
CA LYS A 592 1.97 27.19 6.86
C LYS A 592 3.02 26.47 6.01
N VAL A 593 4.19 26.20 6.59
CA VAL A 593 5.29 25.48 5.93
C VAL A 593 4.84 24.06 5.53
N LEU A 594 4.19 23.34 6.44
CA LEU A 594 3.65 22.01 6.16
C LEU A 594 2.58 22.05 5.05
N GLY A 595 1.72 23.07 5.04
CA GLY A 595 0.72 23.27 3.98
C GLY A 595 1.36 23.39 2.60
N LEU A 596 2.31 24.31 2.43
CA LEU A 596 3.04 24.50 1.17
C LEU A 596 3.83 23.25 0.76
N ALA A 597 4.48 22.59 1.73
CA ALA A 597 5.23 21.38 1.49
C ALA A 597 4.32 20.24 1.00
N PHE A 598 3.24 19.91 1.72
CA PHE A 598 2.29 18.87 1.30
C PHE A 598 1.67 19.19 -0.07
N GLN A 599 1.32 20.46 -0.32
CA GLN A 599 0.78 20.90 -1.60
C GLN A 599 1.71 20.57 -2.76
N SER A 600 3.01 20.81 -2.60
CA SER A 600 4.00 20.48 -3.61
C SER A 600 4.18 18.96 -3.81
N THR A 601 4.04 18.15 -2.76
CA THR A 601 4.23 16.68 -2.86
C THR A 601 3.07 15.94 -3.53
N LEU A 602 1.90 16.58 -3.63
CA LEU A 602 0.65 15.97 -4.08
C LEU A 602 0.26 16.38 -5.51
N GLN A 603 1.22 16.91 -6.26
CA GLN A 603 1.07 17.23 -7.69
C GLN A 603 1.03 15.98 -8.58
N GLN A 604 1.04 14.78 -7.99
CA GLN A 604 1.09 13.47 -8.65
C GLN A 604 0.25 12.44 -7.90
N PRO A 605 -0.24 11.39 -8.57
CA PRO A 605 -0.77 10.19 -7.92
C PRO A 605 0.28 9.52 -7.02
N ILE A 606 -0.17 9.06 -5.86
CA ILE A 606 0.69 8.34 -4.91
C ILE A 606 0.88 6.88 -5.38
N ALA A 607 2.14 6.49 -5.54
CA ALA A 607 2.52 5.15 -5.96
C ALA A 607 2.20 4.10 -4.88
N GLU A 608 2.00 2.84 -5.32
CA GLU A 608 1.91 1.70 -4.41
C GLU A 608 3.23 1.50 -3.65
N THR A 609 3.12 1.02 -2.41
CA THR A 609 4.29 0.77 -1.56
C THR A 609 4.60 -0.72 -1.50
N PRO A 610 5.66 -1.19 -2.18
CA PRO A 610 6.21 -2.52 -1.92
C PRO A 610 7.14 -2.47 -0.69
N PHE A 611 6.75 -3.14 0.39
CA PHE A 611 7.62 -3.31 1.55
C PHE A 611 8.69 -4.38 1.31
N GLY A 612 9.88 -4.16 1.90
CA GLY A 612 10.87 -5.22 2.02
C GLY A 612 10.45 -6.26 3.05
N VAL A 613 11.28 -7.30 3.23
CA VAL A 613 11.00 -8.36 4.22
C VAL A 613 11.01 -7.77 5.63
N PHE A 614 9.90 -7.93 6.34
CA PHE A 614 9.84 -7.66 7.78
C PHE A 614 10.46 -8.82 8.54
N ARG A 615 11.41 -8.53 9.43
CA ARG A 615 12.05 -9.54 10.28
C ARG A 615 11.09 -9.98 11.38
N MET A 616 10.22 -10.93 11.08
CA MET A 616 9.32 -11.54 12.06
C MET A 616 10.08 -12.53 12.94
N ASP A 617 9.43 -12.94 14.02
CA ASP A 617 9.90 -13.97 14.92
C ASP A 617 8.96 -15.17 14.80
N TYR A 618 9.50 -16.31 14.40
CA TYR A 618 8.73 -17.51 14.14
C TYR A 618 7.87 -17.90 15.35
N SER A 619 8.44 -17.85 16.55
CA SER A 619 7.77 -18.11 17.82
C SER A 619 6.56 -17.18 18.04
N SER A 620 6.72 -15.90 17.72
CA SER A 620 5.63 -14.92 17.83
C SER A 620 4.53 -15.14 16.79
N GLU A 621 4.90 -15.53 15.57
CA GLU A 621 3.95 -15.84 14.49
C GLU A 621 3.15 -17.12 14.79
N VAL A 622 3.82 -18.14 15.33
CA VAL A 622 3.19 -19.38 15.82
C VAL A 622 2.24 -19.09 16.97
N TYR A 623 2.66 -18.27 17.94
CA TYR A 623 1.80 -17.84 19.05
C TYR A 623 0.56 -17.11 18.53
N ALA A 624 0.73 -16.12 17.65
CA ALA A 624 -0.37 -15.38 17.05
C ALA A 624 -1.30 -16.28 16.22
N PHE A 625 -0.75 -17.28 15.54
CA PHE A 625 -1.52 -18.28 14.80
C PHE A 625 -2.40 -19.12 15.73
N GLY A 626 -1.85 -19.64 16.83
CA GLY A 626 -2.61 -20.41 17.84
C GLY A 626 -3.81 -19.63 18.37
N HIS A 627 -3.64 -18.34 18.66
CA HIS A 627 -4.76 -17.46 19.05
C HIS A 627 -5.79 -17.26 17.95
N ARG A 628 -5.36 -17.13 16.68
CA ARG A 628 -6.24 -16.92 15.52
C ARG A 628 -7.14 -18.11 15.24
N ILE A 629 -6.62 -19.33 15.36
CA ILE A 629 -7.40 -20.56 15.20
C ILE A 629 -8.14 -20.96 16.48
N GLY A 630 -8.06 -20.13 17.53
CA GLY A 630 -8.73 -20.37 18.81
C GLY A 630 -8.18 -21.56 19.59
N ALA A 631 -6.90 -21.88 19.43
CA ALA A 631 -6.17 -22.91 20.18
C ALA A 631 -4.94 -22.32 20.92
N PRO A 632 -5.11 -21.28 21.77
CA PRO A 632 -4.00 -20.66 22.52
C PRO A 632 -3.36 -21.59 23.57
N GLU A 633 -4.03 -22.69 23.91
CA GLU A 633 -3.56 -23.69 24.87
C GLU A 633 -2.47 -24.62 24.31
N VAL A 634 -2.32 -24.69 22.98
CA VAL A 634 -1.32 -25.54 22.35
C VAL A 634 0.06 -24.90 22.50
N ALA A 635 1.04 -25.68 22.95
CA ALA A 635 2.38 -25.15 23.18
C ALA A 635 3.04 -24.74 21.86
N GLU A 636 3.89 -23.71 21.92
CA GLU A 636 4.64 -23.24 20.74
C GLU A 636 5.44 -24.37 20.09
N ALA A 637 6.04 -25.25 20.89
CA ALA A 637 6.83 -26.40 20.43
C ALA A 637 6.00 -27.36 19.57
N ASP A 638 4.73 -27.60 19.93
CA ASP A 638 3.85 -28.53 19.21
C ASP A 638 3.45 -27.96 17.85
N PHE A 639 3.09 -26.67 17.78
CA PHE A 639 2.86 -26.00 16.48
C PHE A 639 4.12 -25.97 15.63
N THR A 640 5.26 -25.70 16.28
CA THR A 640 6.57 -25.64 15.65
C THR A 640 6.96 -26.99 15.06
N GLN A 641 6.61 -28.10 15.71
CA GLN A 641 6.76 -29.46 15.19
C GLN A 641 5.78 -29.73 14.05
N ALA A 642 4.49 -29.37 14.20
CA ALA A 642 3.46 -29.59 13.18
C ALA A 642 3.78 -28.88 11.85
N PHE A 643 4.41 -27.72 11.92
CA PHE A 643 4.82 -26.92 10.77
C PHE A 643 6.27 -27.18 10.32
N THR A 644 6.93 -28.24 10.78
CA THR A 644 8.25 -28.66 10.26
C THR A 644 8.16 -29.91 9.45
N ASN A 645 8.38 -29.78 8.15
CA ASN A 645 8.57 -30.90 7.26
C ASN A 645 9.97 -31.51 7.47
N ALA A 646 10.10 -32.84 7.35
CA ALA A 646 11.40 -33.52 7.48
C ALA A 646 12.48 -32.96 6.53
N SER A 647 12.08 -32.53 5.33
CA SER A 647 12.98 -31.89 4.35
C SER A 647 13.62 -30.60 4.85
N PHE A 648 13.06 -29.92 5.86
CA PHE A 648 13.67 -28.71 6.42
C PHE A 648 15.11 -28.96 6.90
N PHE A 649 15.36 -30.14 7.46
CA PHE A 649 16.68 -30.52 8.00
C PHE A 649 17.69 -30.91 6.93
N THR A 650 17.27 -31.09 5.66
CA THR A 650 18.17 -31.42 4.53
C THR A 650 18.69 -30.17 3.81
N ARG A 651 18.36 -28.97 4.31
CA ARG A 651 18.85 -27.73 3.73
C ARG A 651 20.32 -27.50 4.06
N ARG A 652 21.09 -27.06 3.06
CA ARG A 652 22.53 -26.78 3.20
C ARG A 652 22.87 -25.71 4.24
N ASP A 653 21.96 -24.80 4.56
CA ASP A 653 22.12 -23.78 5.61
C ASP A 653 21.77 -24.27 7.02
N VAL A 654 21.21 -25.48 7.12
CA VAL A 654 20.84 -26.16 8.37
C VAL A 654 21.78 -27.34 8.67
N GLU A 655 22.44 -27.90 7.65
CA GLU A 655 23.49 -28.94 7.77
C GLU A 655 24.79 -28.37 8.39
N GLY A 656 24.77 -28.16 9.71
CA GLY A 656 25.94 -27.80 10.51
C GLY A 656 25.54 -27.22 11.87
N ASN A 657 25.75 -27.98 12.95
CA ASN A 657 25.39 -27.72 14.35
C ASN A 657 23.89 -27.85 14.68
N VAL A 658 23.46 -29.09 14.88
CA VAL A 658 22.08 -29.52 15.22
C VAL A 658 21.64 -29.12 16.65
N GLU A 659 22.46 -28.42 17.44
CA GLU A 659 22.09 -28.03 18.83
C GLU A 659 21.96 -26.51 19.08
N SER A 660 22.40 -25.63 18.17
CA SER A 660 22.42 -24.17 18.44
C SER A 660 21.70 -23.28 17.42
N ALA A 661 21.27 -23.83 16.27
CA ALA A 661 20.64 -23.06 15.20
C ALA A 661 19.09 -23.08 15.22
N ALA A 662 18.48 -23.96 16.03
CA ALA A 662 17.02 -24.01 16.20
C ALA A 662 16.58 -23.11 17.37
N PRO A 663 15.72 -22.09 17.17
CA PRO A 663 15.06 -21.44 18.27
C PRO A 663 14.09 -22.45 18.89
N GLY A 664 14.37 -22.86 20.14
CA GLY A 664 13.68 -23.94 20.83
C GLY A 664 14.50 -25.22 20.81
N GLY A 665 15.16 -25.56 21.92
CA GLY A 665 16.03 -26.72 22.06
C GLY A 665 15.32 -28.08 22.10
N SER A 666 14.46 -28.38 21.14
CA SER A 666 13.97 -29.73 20.85
C SER A 666 14.67 -30.26 19.61
N GLY A 667 15.53 -31.26 19.79
CA GLY A 667 16.22 -31.91 18.68
C GLY A 667 15.24 -32.53 17.69
N GLY A 668 15.45 -32.29 16.39
CA GLY A 668 15.03 -33.17 15.29
C GLY A 668 13.55 -33.55 15.14
N GLU A 669 12.61 -32.94 15.85
CA GLU A 669 11.20 -33.34 15.76
C GLU A 669 10.51 -32.67 14.56
N HIS A 670 10.05 -33.51 13.61
CA HIS A 670 9.29 -33.13 12.41
C HIS A 670 7.85 -33.67 12.46
N ASN A 671 7.02 -33.21 11.53
CA ASN A 671 5.58 -33.41 11.53
C ASN A 671 5.10 -34.83 11.17
N GLU A 672 5.97 -35.72 10.67
CA GLU A 672 5.57 -37.06 10.17
C GLU A 672 4.67 -37.86 11.12
N ARG A 673 5.01 -37.90 12.42
CA ARG A 673 4.19 -38.63 13.41
C ARG A 673 2.80 -38.01 13.58
N LEU A 674 2.72 -36.68 13.51
CA LEU A 674 1.50 -35.90 13.71
C LEU A 674 0.57 -35.99 12.51
N ILE A 675 1.10 -36.20 11.29
CA ILE A 675 0.30 -36.33 10.07
C ILE A 675 -0.72 -37.47 10.21
N SER A 676 -0.26 -38.67 10.59
CA SER A 676 -1.15 -39.83 10.73
C SER A 676 -2.20 -39.64 11.83
N GLN A 677 -1.79 -39.05 12.97
CA GLN A 677 -2.70 -38.77 14.08
C GLN A 677 -3.79 -37.77 13.70
N GLY A 678 -3.42 -36.68 13.03
CA GLY A 678 -4.38 -35.68 12.59
C GLY A 678 -5.25 -36.16 11.44
N GLN A 679 -4.72 -36.98 10.51
CA GLN A 679 -5.52 -37.61 9.46
C GLN A 679 -6.64 -38.47 10.05
N GLU A 680 -6.35 -39.26 11.09
CA GLU A 680 -7.37 -40.08 11.78
C GLU A 680 -8.43 -39.20 12.46
N LYS A 681 -8.04 -38.11 13.12
CA LYS A 681 -8.97 -37.16 13.75
C LYS A 681 -9.88 -36.48 12.72
N LEU A 682 -9.29 -35.95 11.64
CA LEU A 682 -10.03 -35.29 10.57
C LEU A 682 -11.02 -36.26 9.90
N SER A 683 -10.55 -37.48 9.56
CA SER A 683 -11.37 -38.57 9.01
C SER A 683 -12.55 -38.90 9.90
N THR A 684 -12.31 -39.09 11.20
CA THR A 684 -13.33 -39.46 12.17
C THR A 684 -14.45 -38.42 12.24
N TRP A 685 -14.09 -37.15 12.37
CA TRP A 685 -15.08 -36.07 12.49
C TRP A 685 -15.81 -35.80 11.17
N LEU A 686 -15.11 -35.87 10.03
CA LEU A 686 -15.72 -35.70 8.73
C LEU A 686 -16.70 -36.82 8.40
N LYS A 687 -16.34 -38.10 8.63
CA LYS A 687 -17.27 -39.23 8.44
C LYS A 687 -18.50 -39.13 9.32
N ARG A 688 -18.35 -38.71 10.59
CA ARG A 688 -19.50 -38.49 11.49
C ARG A 688 -20.42 -37.39 10.96
N TYR A 689 -19.86 -36.28 10.49
CA TYR A 689 -20.61 -35.20 9.85
C TYR A 689 -21.36 -35.69 8.59
N LEU A 690 -20.65 -36.40 7.71
CA LEU A 690 -21.22 -36.94 6.48
C LEU A 690 -22.32 -37.96 6.77
N ARG A 691 -22.14 -38.89 7.72
CA ARG A 691 -23.17 -39.87 8.11
C ARG A 691 -24.42 -39.22 8.71
N PHE A 692 -24.25 -38.16 9.50
CA PHE A 692 -25.37 -37.36 10.00
C PHE A 692 -26.16 -36.71 8.85
N HIS A 693 -25.46 -36.07 7.92
CA HIS A 693 -26.08 -35.33 6.81
C HIS A 693 -26.48 -36.21 5.62
N LEU A 694 -25.94 -37.41 5.47
CA LEU A 694 -26.12 -38.35 4.35
C LEU A 694 -26.50 -39.74 4.90
N SER A 695 -27.49 -39.78 5.78
CA SER A 695 -27.90 -41.00 6.50
C SER A 695 -28.38 -42.16 5.62
N LYS A 696 -28.72 -41.90 4.35
CA LYS A 696 -29.13 -42.92 3.36
C LYS A 696 -28.05 -43.26 2.34
N ALA A 697 -26.95 -42.52 2.31
CA ALA A 697 -25.84 -42.79 1.42
C ALA A 697 -25.10 -44.07 1.83
N PRO A 698 -24.59 -44.86 0.87
CA PRO A 698 -23.71 -45.97 1.17
C PRO A 698 -22.38 -45.45 1.73
N GLU A 699 -21.71 -46.29 2.51
CA GLU A 699 -20.41 -45.97 3.08
C GLU A 699 -19.36 -45.77 1.97
N ASP A 700 -19.50 -46.46 0.83
CA ASP A 700 -18.64 -46.27 -0.36
C ASP A 700 -18.63 -44.80 -0.85
N LEU A 701 -19.79 -44.13 -0.86
CA LEU A 701 -19.91 -42.73 -1.25
C LEU A 701 -19.33 -41.80 -0.18
N ILE A 702 -19.55 -42.13 1.10
CA ILE A 702 -19.03 -41.34 2.22
C ILE A 702 -17.50 -41.34 2.21
N GLU A 703 -16.89 -42.51 1.97
CA GLU A 703 -15.43 -42.65 1.84
C GLU A 703 -14.87 -41.91 0.62
N ALA A 704 -15.59 -41.91 -0.52
CA ALA A 704 -15.17 -41.16 -1.70
C ALA A 704 -15.21 -39.63 -1.48
N VAL A 705 -16.27 -39.12 -0.84
CA VAL A 705 -16.41 -37.68 -0.51
C VAL A 705 -15.38 -37.26 0.52
N GLU A 706 -15.13 -38.10 1.52
CA GLU A 706 -14.08 -37.87 2.52
C GLU A 706 -12.69 -37.80 1.87
N ALA A 707 -12.36 -38.76 0.99
CA ALA A 707 -11.08 -38.80 0.30
C ALA A 707 -10.83 -37.54 -0.54
N GLN A 708 -11.87 -37.00 -1.18
CA GLN A 708 -11.77 -35.73 -1.90
C GLN A 708 -11.54 -34.55 -0.95
N LEU A 709 -12.37 -34.41 0.09
CA LEU A 709 -12.35 -33.28 1.04
C LEU A 709 -11.07 -33.23 1.88
N LEU A 710 -10.49 -34.38 2.22
CA LEU A 710 -9.20 -34.49 2.92
C LEU A 710 -8.02 -34.71 1.98
N GLY A 711 -8.24 -34.55 0.66
CA GLY A 711 -7.21 -34.63 -0.35
C GLY A 711 -6.21 -33.46 -0.25
N ASP A 712 -5.02 -33.67 -0.80
CA ASP A 712 -3.92 -32.70 -0.71
C ASP A 712 -4.29 -31.34 -1.30
N GLU A 713 -5.07 -31.34 -2.37
CA GLU A 713 -5.52 -30.12 -3.06
C GLU A 713 -6.35 -29.19 -2.16
N ILE A 714 -7.37 -29.75 -1.50
CA ILE A 714 -8.29 -28.98 -0.65
C ILE A 714 -7.60 -28.57 0.65
N LEU A 715 -6.87 -29.49 1.29
CA LEU A 715 -6.16 -29.17 2.53
C LEU A 715 -5.06 -28.13 2.31
N ALA A 716 -4.32 -28.19 1.20
CA ALA A 716 -3.34 -27.16 0.85
C ALA A 716 -4.02 -25.80 0.64
N HIS A 717 -5.15 -25.77 -0.07
CA HIS A 717 -5.91 -24.55 -0.30
C HIS A 717 -6.37 -23.91 1.01
N ILE A 718 -6.94 -24.70 1.92
CA ILE A 718 -7.33 -24.25 3.26
C ILE A 718 -6.11 -23.73 4.04
N GLY A 719 -5.02 -24.50 4.05
CA GLY A 719 -3.78 -24.16 4.75
C GLY A 719 -3.20 -22.82 4.32
N SER A 720 -3.17 -22.53 3.02
CA SER A 720 -2.76 -21.23 2.49
C SER A 720 -3.68 -20.10 2.99
N HIS A 721 -5.01 -20.30 2.98
CA HIS A 721 -5.97 -19.26 3.40
C HIS A 721 -5.86 -18.89 4.88
N ILE A 722 -5.54 -19.86 5.74
CA ILE A 722 -5.39 -19.61 7.18
C ILE A 722 -3.96 -19.20 7.57
N GLY A 723 -3.02 -19.18 6.61
CA GLY A 723 -1.66 -18.68 6.76
C GLY A 723 -0.61 -19.71 7.17
N VAL A 724 -0.89 -21.01 7.04
CA VAL A 724 0.08 -22.09 7.31
C VAL A 724 1.28 -21.99 6.37
N GLU A 725 1.10 -21.51 5.15
CA GLU A 725 2.18 -21.34 4.16
C GLU A 725 3.31 -20.41 4.63
N HIS A 726 3.03 -19.48 5.53
CA HIS A 726 4.02 -18.56 6.09
C HIS A 726 4.74 -19.13 7.32
N LEU A 727 4.19 -20.20 7.91
CA LEU A 727 4.74 -20.88 9.08
C LEU A 727 5.44 -22.19 8.71
N LEU A 728 5.21 -22.72 7.51
CA LEU A 728 5.77 -23.99 7.11
C LEU A 728 7.29 -23.91 6.92
N ARG A 729 8.02 -24.69 7.72
CA ARG A 729 9.46 -24.92 7.62
C ARG A 729 9.70 -26.13 6.73
N THR A 730 10.21 -25.89 5.52
CA THR A 730 10.50 -26.91 4.48
C THR A 730 11.72 -26.52 3.65
N ALA A 731 12.33 -27.46 2.94
CA ALA A 731 13.36 -27.18 1.92
C ALA A 731 12.77 -26.62 0.60
N GLU A 732 11.47 -26.80 0.39
CA GLU A 732 10.76 -26.39 -0.83
C GLU A 732 10.46 -24.88 -0.83
N HIS A 733 10.72 -24.19 -1.94
CA HIS A 733 10.24 -22.82 -2.14
C HIS A 733 9.78 -22.58 -3.58
N PRO A 734 8.49 -22.25 -3.82
CA PRO A 734 7.39 -22.25 -2.84
C PRO A 734 7.09 -23.66 -2.27
N PRO A 735 6.45 -23.80 -1.10
CA PRO A 735 6.06 -25.11 -0.57
C PRO A 735 5.15 -25.87 -1.54
N SER A 736 5.33 -27.19 -1.65
CA SER A 736 4.43 -28.03 -2.44
C SER A 736 3.04 -28.13 -1.80
N ARG A 737 2.01 -28.41 -2.60
CA ARG A 737 0.64 -28.65 -2.08
C ARG A 737 0.64 -29.79 -1.04
N LYS A 738 1.44 -30.84 -1.29
CA LYS A 738 1.60 -31.94 -0.36
C LYS A 738 2.15 -31.48 1.00
N SER A 739 3.23 -30.69 1.00
CA SER A 739 3.82 -30.14 2.24
C SER A 739 2.83 -29.29 3.05
N LEU A 740 1.97 -28.51 2.37
CA LEU A 740 0.91 -27.71 3.02
C LEU A 740 -0.23 -28.58 3.56
N ALA A 741 -0.65 -29.59 2.82
CA ALA A 741 -1.67 -30.54 3.27
C ALA A 741 -1.19 -31.36 4.48
N ASP A 742 0.06 -31.81 4.46
CA ASP A 742 0.68 -32.52 5.57
C ASP A 742 0.80 -31.64 6.81
N ALA A 743 1.11 -30.35 6.65
CA ALA A 743 1.10 -29.38 7.75
C ALA A 743 -0.32 -29.20 8.35
N MET A 744 -1.36 -29.21 7.52
CA MET A 744 -2.75 -29.17 7.99
C MET A 744 -3.16 -30.45 8.74
N ARG A 745 -2.73 -31.62 8.26
CA ARG A 745 -2.92 -32.88 8.98
C ARG A 745 -2.20 -32.85 10.32
N ALA A 746 -0.93 -32.46 10.34
CA ALA A 746 -0.16 -32.35 11.56
C ALA A 746 -0.75 -31.34 12.57
N LEU A 747 -1.29 -30.20 12.07
CA LEU A 747 -2.02 -29.23 12.88
C LEU A 747 -3.22 -29.89 13.60
N ALA A 748 -4.02 -30.68 12.89
CA ALA A 748 -5.12 -31.42 13.50
C ALA A 748 -4.64 -32.44 14.56
N GLY A 749 -3.41 -32.95 14.42
CA GLY A 749 -2.79 -33.86 15.38
C GLY A 749 -2.44 -33.22 16.72
N VAL A 750 -2.00 -31.95 16.72
CA VAL A 750 -1.56 -31.22 17.93
C VAL A 750 -2.69 -30.52 18.68
N VAL A 751 -3.79 -30.20 18.00
CA VAL A 751 -4.95 -29.57 18.65
C VAL A 751 -5.83 -30.60 19.37
N ALA A 752 -6.57 -30.15 20.38
CA ALA A 752 -7.57 -30.96 21.08
C ALA A 752 -8.68 -31.44 20.12
N ASP A 753 -9.35 -32.55 20.45
CA ASP A 753 -10.36 -33.16 19.57
C ASP A 753 -11.53 -32.24 19.24
N GLU A 754 -12.00 -31.44 20.20
CA GLU A 754 -13.02 -30.40 19.97
C GLU A 754 -12.57 -29.36 18.93
N LYS A 755 -11.27 -29.04 18.89
CA LYS A 755 -10.70 -28.11 17.91
C LYS A 755 -10.50 -28.77 16.56
N ALA A 756 -10.11 -30.04 16.52
CA ALA A 756 -10.09 -30.80 15.26
C ALA A 756 -11.50 -30.89 14.64
N LYS A 757 -12.54 -31.11 15.47
CA LYS A 757 -13.95 -31.02 15.06
C LYS A 757 -14.30 -29.65 14.48
N ALA A 758 -13.90 -28.57 15.15
CA ALA A 758 -14.12 -27.20 14.65
C ALA A 758 -13.42 -26.97 13.31
N ILE A 759 -12.17 -27.42 13.14
CA ILE A 759 -11.43 -27.31 11.87
C ILE A 759 -12.19 -28.00 10.73
N VAL A 760 -12.72 -29.20 10.97
CA VAL A 760 -13.53 -29.91 9.98
C VAL A 760 -14.79 -29.13 9.63
N ILE A 761 -15.54 -28.67 10.63
CA ILE A 761 -16.83 -27.98 10.43
C ILE A 761 -16.66 -26.60 9.76
N ASP A 762 -15.63 -25.84 10.14
CA ASP A 762 -15.47 -24.45 9.74
C ASP A 762 -14.68 -24.28 8.45
N PHE A 763 -13.79 -25.23 8.11
CA PHE A 763 -12.91 -25.10 6.94
C PHE A 763 -13.08 -26.21 5.90
N VAL A 764 -13.19 -27.48 6.32
CA VAL A 764 -13.26 -28.63 5.40
C VAL A 764 -14.66 -28.82 4.84
N VAL A 765 -15.67 -28.86 5.70
CA VAL A 765 -17.07 -29.08 5.31
C VAL A 765 -17.60 -28.03 4.33
N PRO A 766 -17.31 -26.72 4.44
CA PRO A 766 -17.73 -25.72 3.45
C PRO A 766 -17.30 -26.03 2.02
N GLN A 767 -16.22 -26.77 1.82
CA GLN A 767 -15.73 -27.17 0.50
C GLN A 767 -16.66 -28.17 -0.20
N ILE A 768 -17.58 -28.80 0.53
CA ILE A 768 -18.60 -29.69 -0.03
C ILE A 768 -19.53 -28.98 -1.02
N LEU A 769 -19.62 -27.64 -0.94
CA LEU A 769 -20.45 -26.84 -1.86
C LEU A 769 -19.89 -26.80 -3.28
N ASP A 770 -18.59 -27.02 -3.43
CA ASP A 770 -17.90 -27.03 -4.73
C ASP A 770 -17.69 -28.45 -5.27
N ILE A 771 -18.35 -29.44 -4.65
CA ILE A 771 -18.28 -30.86 -5.00
C ILE A 771 -19.53 -31.30 -5.76
N ASP A 772 -19.34 -31.98 -6.89
CA ASP A 772 -20.38 -32.79 -7.53
C ASP A 772 -20.26 -34.25 -7.08
N PHE A 773 -21.26 -34.73 -6.33
CA PHE A 773 -21.30 -36.10 -5.82
C PHE A 773 -21.36 -37.15 -6.92
N ALA A 774 -21.90 -36.81 -8.10
CA ALA A 774 -21.98 -37.74 -9.24
C ALA A 774 -20.60 -37.97 -9.89
N ASP A 775 -19.71 -36.98 -9.79
CA ASP A 775 -18.37 -37.03 -10.37
C ASP A 775 -17.37 -37.69 -9.41
N ILE A 776 -17.55 -37.51 -8.09
CA ILE A 776 -16.69 -38.13 -7.07
C ILE A 776 -16.92 -39.63 -6.94
N PHE A 777 -18.14 -40.10 -7.24
CA PHE A 777 -18.49 -41.51 -7.15
C PHE A 777 -19.01 -42.05 -8.49
N PRO A 778 -18.14 -42.12 -9.53
CA PRO A 778 -18.54 -42.45 -10.88
C PRO A 778 -18.67 -43.97 -11.03
N VAL A 779 -19.78 -44.54 -10.55
CA VAL A 779 -20.04 -45.97 -10.70
C VAL A 779 -20.11 -46.37 -12.19
N ALA A 780 -19.57 -47.54 -12.52
CA ALA A 780 -19.48 -48.04 -13.89
C ALA A 780 -20.84 -48.52 -14.45
N ASP A 781 -21.74 -49.01 -13.59
CA ASP A 781 -23.08 -49.47 -13.97
C ASP A 781 -24.17 -48.90 -13.04
N PRO A 782 -24.45 -47.58 -13.13
CA PRO A 782 -25.38 -46.91 -12.23
C PRO A 782 -26.82 -47.44 -12.33
N LEU A 783 -27.24 -47.93 -13.51
CA LEU A 783 -28.60 -48.39 -13.73
C LEU A 783 -28.89 -49.71 -13.00
N THR A 784 -27.95 -50.66 -13.03
CA THR A 784 -28.12 -51.93 -12.33
C THR A 784 -28.11 -51.74 -10.82
N ILE A 785 -27.21 -50.89 -10.31
CA ILE A 785 -27.17 -50.53 -8.88
C ILE A 785 -28.48 -49.88 -8.45
N LEU A 786 -28.99 -48.92 -9.23
CA LEU A 786 -30.27 -48.26 -8.97
C LEU A 786 -31.43 -49.26 -8.98
N THR A 787 -31.40 -50.22 -9.90
CA THR A 787 -32.42 -51.26 -10.02
C THR A 787 -32.44 -52.19 -8.81
N ASP A 788 -31.28 -52.64 -8.34
CA ASP A 788 -31.18 -53.49 -7.15
C ASP A 788 -31.70 -52.77 -5.90
N LEU A 789 -31.31 -51.50 -5.71
CA LEU A 789 -31.77 -50.69 -4.58
C LEU A 789 -33.30 -50.44 -4.63
N LEU A 790 -33.85 -50.14 -5.81
CA LEU A 790 -35.30 -49.96 -5.97
C LEU A 790 -36.08 -51.25 -5.72
N LYS A 791 -35.54 -52.42 -6.11
CA LYS A 791 -36.16 -53.72 -5.85
C LYS A 791 -36.19 -54.05 -4.36
N LEU A 792 -35.14 -53.70 -3.61
CA LEU A 792 -35.15 -53.83 -2.15
C LEU A 792 -36.24 -52.96 -1.50
N ASP A 793 -36.52 -51.79 -2.07
CA ASP A 793 -37.61 -50.89 -1.67
C ASP A 793 -38.99 -51.31 -2.21
N GLY A 794 -39.12 -52.52 -2.76
CA GLY A 794 -40.39 -53.12 -3.19
C GLY A 794 -40.86 -52.77 -4.60
N VAL A 795 -40.00 -52.18 -5.44
CA VAL A 795 -40.30 -51.93 -6.86
C VAL A 795 -40.17 -53.22 -7.66
N THR A 796 -41.18 -53.55 -8.48
CA THR A 796 -41.21 -54.79 -9.27
C THR A 796 -40.54 -54.65 -10.63
N GLU A 797 -40.65 -53.48 -11.26
CA GLU A 797 -40.12 -53.22 -12.60
C GLU A 797 -39.47 -51.83 -12.68
N VAL A 798 -38.23 -51.76 -13.18
CA VAL A 798 -37.48 -50.53 -13.43
C VAL A 798 -37.23 -50.42 -14.93
N GLU A 799 -37.75 -49.35 -15.55
CA GLU A 799 -37.76 -49.18 -17.00
C GLU A 799 -37.22 -47.79 -17.40
N PRO A 800 -36.09 -47.70 -18.13
CA PRO A 800 -35.64 -46.45 -18.73
C PRO A 800 -36.45 -46.11 -19.99
N ARG A 801 -36.80 -44.83 -20.16
CA ARG A 801 -37.58 -44.32 -21.29
C ARG A 801 -36.96 -43.06 -21.87
N ILE A 802 -36.92 -42.96 -23.19
CA ILE A 802 -36.57 -41.71 -23.87
C ILE A 802 -37.76 -40.76 -23.74
N LEU A 803 -37.57 -39.68 -22.99
CA LEU A 803 -38.58 -38.62 -22.81
C LEU A 803 -38.55 -37.63 -23.97
N ARG A 804 -37.34 -37.36 -24.48
CA ARG A 804 -37.11 -36.40 -25.56
C ARG A 804 -35.82 -36.71 -26.28
N ALA A 805 -35.80 -36.49 -27.58
CA ALA A 805 -34.58 -36.45 -28.37
C ALA A 805 -34.63 -35.24 -29.32
N VAL A 806 -33.54 -34.50 -29.42
CA VAL A 806 -33.45 -33.27 -30.22
C VAL A 806 -32.10 -33.25 -30.93
N GLY A 807 -32.10 -32.83 -32.19
CA GLY A 807 -30.86 -32.62 -32.94
C GLY A 807 -30.10 -33.92 -33.21
N GLU A 808 -30.80 -35.05 -33.33
CA GLU A 808 -30.23 -36.39 -33.59
C GLU A 808 -29.29 -36.44 -34.82
N VAL A 809 -29.52 -35.56 -35.80
CA VAL A 809 -28.72 -35.39 -37.02
C VAL A 809 -27.70 -34.23 -36.96
N SER A 810 -27.51 -33.64 -35.77
CA SER A 810 -26.54 -32.56 -35.55
C SER A 810 -25.26 -33.08 -34.91
N ALA A 811 -24.21 -32.25 -34.90
CA ALA A 811 -22.96 -32.58 -34.22
C ALA A 811 -23.09 -32.64 -32.68
N GLU A 812 -24.20 -32.13 -32.13
CA GLU A 812 -24.50 -32.11 -30.69
C GLU A 812 -25.94 -32.62 -30.46
N PRO A 813 -26.21 -33.93 -30.67
CA PRO A 813 -27.51 -34.48 -30.33
C PRO A 813 -27.74 -34.40 -28.83
N MET A 814 -29.01 -34.29 -28.41
CA MET A 814 -29.38 -34.25 -27.00
C MET A 814 -30.55 -35.20 -26.75
N TYR A 815 -30.30 -36.19 -25.90
CA TYR A 815 -31.27 -37.15 -25.42
C TYR A 815 -31.66 -36.82 -23.99
N VAL A 816 -32.93 -36.96 -23.65
CA VAL A 816 -33.42 -36.88 -22.27
C VAL A 816 -34.04 -38.23 -21.93
N VAL A 817 -33.44 -38.94 -20.98
CA VAL A 817 -33.89 -40.25 -20.53
C VAL A 817 -34.47 -40.11 -19.12
N GLY A 818 -35.60 -40.76 -18.89
CA GLY A 818 -36.25 -40.87 -17.57
C GLY A 818 -36.35 -42.32 -17.13
N ILE A 819 -36.08 -42.58 -15.86
CA ILE A 819 -36.18 -43.93 -15.26
C ILE A 819 -37.50 -44.02 -14.50
N TYR A 820 -38.31 -45.03 -14.83
CA TYR A 820 -39.61 -45.26 -14.23
C TYR A 820 -39.61 -46.51 -13.35
N ALA A 821 -40.22 -46.40 -12.17
CA ALA A 821 -40.60 -47.51 -11.31
C ALA A 821 -42.07 -47.91 -11.57
N ASP A 822 -42.30 -49.22 -11.73
CA ASP A 822 -43.61 -49.87 -11.94
C ASP A 822 -44.44 -49.18 -13.05
N LYS A 823 -43.75 -48.78 -14.13
CA LYS A 823 -44.28 -48.11 -15.32
C LYS A 823 -44.95 -46.74 -15.10
N LYS A 824 -45.13 -46.28 -13.85
CA LYS A 824 -45.95 -45.10 -13.49
C LYS A 824 -45.17 -43.99 -12.80
N ARG A 825 -44.21 -44.31 -11.93
CA ARG A 825 -43.50 -43.31 -11.11
C ARG A 825 -42.17 -42.96 -11.74
N LEU A 826 -41.99 -41.72 -12.17
CA LEU A 826 -40.68 -41.21 -12.60
C LEU A 826 -39.76 -41.09 -11.38
N VAL A 827 -38.68 -41.85 -11.35
CA VAL A 827 -37.67 -41.85 -10.28
C VAL A 827 -36.70 -40.68 -10.50
N SER A 828 -36.14 -40.61 -11.69
CA SER A 828 -35.16 -39.62 -12.11
C SER A 828 -35.21 -39.39 -13.61
N GLN A 829 -34.62 -38.28 -14.06
CA GLN A 829 -34.41 -38.02 -15.48
C GLN A 829 -33.16 -37.16 -15.64
N SER A 830 -32.43 -37.35 -16.73
CA SER A 830 -31.31 -36.48 -17.08
C SER A 830 -31.17 -36.36 -18.60
N ALA A 831 -30.34 -35.40 -19.02
CA ALA A 831 -30.01 -35.18 -20.42
C ALA A 831 -28.56 -35.56 -20.69
N GLY A 832 -28.27 -36.04 -21.89
CA GLY A 832 -26.92 -36.37 -22.33
C GLY A 832 -26.79 -36.35 -23.85
N GLU A 833 -25.56 -36.20 -24.33
CA GLU A 833 -25.25 -36.08 -25.75
C GLU A 833 -25.34 -37.41 -26.50
N THR A 834 -25.29 -38.54 -25.79
CA THR A 834 -25.63 -39.86 -26.33
C THR A 834 -26.73 -40.50 -25.50
N LEU A 835 -27.43 -41.49 -26.07
CA LEU A 835 -28.45 -42.23 -25.32
C LEU A 835 -27.86 -42.93 -24.09
N LYS A 836 -26.64 -43.47 -24.21
CA LYS A 836 -25.90 -44.10 -23.12
C LYS A 836 -25.58 -43.10 -22.00
N VAL A 837 -25.02 -41.95 -22.35
CA VAL A 837 -24.69 -40.89 -21.37
C VAL A 837 -25.96 -40.37 -20.69
N ALA A 838 -27.03 -40.11 -21.46
CA ALA A 838 -28.30 -39.66 -20.89
C ALA A 838 -28.92 -40.68 -19.92
N LEU A 839 -28.81 -41.98 -20.24
CA LEU A 839 -29.25 -43.08 -19.38
C LEU A 839 -28.40 -43.18 -18.11
N ASP A 840 -27.07 -43.14 -18.24
CA ASP A 840 -26.13 -43.22 -17.11
C ASP A 840 -26.32 -42.02 -16.17
N MET A 841 -26.45 -40.80 -16.71
CA MET A 841 -26.73 -39.60 -15.93
C MET A 841 -28.11 -39.66 -15.24
N ALA A 842 -29.14 -40.20 -15.92
CA ALA A 842 -30.46 -40.39 -15.31
C ALA A 842 -30.39 -41.42 -14.17
N ALA A 843 -29.58 -42.47 -14.31
CA ALA A 843 -29.38 -43.47 -13.27
C ALA A 843 -28.59 -42.91 -12.07
N ARG A 844 -27.52 -42.13 -12.31
CA ARG A 844 -26.78 -41.43 -11.25
C ARG A 844 -27.66 -40.46 -10.47
N GLU A 845 -28.46 -39.64 -11.16
CA GLU A 845 -29.45 -38.76 -10.53
C GLU A 845 -30.48 -39.58 -9.70
N GLY A 846 -30.84 -40.78 -10.16
CA GLY A 846 -31.71 -41.69 -9.42
C GLY A 846 -31.08 -42.21 -8.13
N LEU A 847 -29.80 -42.59 -8.18
CA LEU A 847 -29.03 -43.01 -7.00
C LEU A 847 -28.92 -41.89 -5.98
N LEU A 848 -28.54 -40.68 -6.42
CA LEU A 848 -28.46 -39.50 -5.57
C LEU A 848 -29.79 -39.21 -4.88
N ARG A 849 -30.93 -39.36 -5.58
CA ARG A 849 -32.27 -39.20 -4.98
C ARG A 849 -32.62 -40.26 -3.95
N ILE A 850 -32.23 -41.53 -4.15
CA ILE A 850 -32.44 -42.60 -3.15
C ILE A 850 -31.62 -42.33 -1.89
N TRP A 851 -30.38 -41.87 -2.08
CA TRP A 851 -29.50 -41.41 -1.00
C TRP A 851 -29.87 -40.03 -0.49
N GLU A 852 -30.92 -39.45 -1.07
CA GLU A 852 -31.58 -38.24 -0.62
C GLU A 852 -30.72 -36.97 -0.82
N ILE A 853 -29.67 -37.08 -1.63
CA ILE A 853 -28.76 -36.03 -2.08
C ILE A 853 -29.43 -35.25 -3.21
N THR A 854 -30.17 -34.22 -2.85
CA THR A 854 -30.93 -33.38 -3.78
C THR A 854 -30.46 -31.93 -3.70
N SER A 855 -30.74 -31.14 -4.74
CA SER A 855 -30.33 -29.73 -4.84
C SER A 855 -30.86 -28.82 -3.71
N ASP A 856 -31.88 -29.25 -2.98
CA ASP A 856 -32.49 -28.55 -1.84
C ASP A 856 -31.97 -29.03 -0.48
N ARG A 857 -31.05 -30.00 -0.43
CA ARG A 857 -30.41 -30.44 0.81
C ARG A 857 -29.57 -29.32 1.39
N VAL A 858 -29.78 -29.02 2.67
CA VAL A 858 -29.07 -27.96 3.39
C VAL A 858 -28.02 -28.58 4.30
N PHE A 859 -26.75 -28.30 4.01
CA PHE A 859 -25.63 -28.57 4.92
C PHE A 859 -25.56 -27.47 5.98
N PHE A 860 -25.26 -27.83 7.22
CA PHE A 860 -25.02 -26.86 8.29
C PHE A 860 -23.53 -26.52 8.35
N PHE A 861 -23.22 -25.25 8.62
CA PHE A 861 -21.85 -24.74 8.76
C PHE A 861 -21.75 -23.89 10.03
N GLY A 862 -20.54 -23.72 10.57
CA GLY A 862 -20.27 -22.88 11.74
C GLY A 862 -21.08 -23.30 12.98
N ASP A 863 -21.58 -22.31 13.73
CA ASP A 863 -22.31 -22.51 15.01
C ASP A 863 -23.47 -23.49 14.95
N ARG A 864 -24.13 -23.63 13.79
CA ARG A 864 -25.24 -24.58 13.64
C ARG A 864 -24.75 -26.02 13.55
N ALA A 865 -23.62 -26.25 12.89
CA ALA A 865 -23.02 -27.58 12.79
C ALA A 865 -22.26 -27.97 14.06
N SER A 866 -21.62 -27.03 14.76
CA SER A 866 -20.94 -27.30 16.03
C SER A 866 -21.90 -27.77 17.14
N SER A 867 -23.16 -27.31 17.10
CA SER A 867 -24.21 -27.72 18.05
C SER A 867 -24.82 -29.11 17.79
N VAL A 868 -24.43 -29.79 16.71
CA VAL A 868 -24.95 -31.12 16.36
C VAL A 868 -24.20 -32.20 17.16
N PRO A 869 -24.90 -33.19 17.77
CA PRO A 869 -24.27 -34.29 18.50
C PRO A 869 -23.72 -35.35 17.54
N LEU A 870 -22.63 -35.01 16.84
CA LEU A 870 -21.96 -35.88 15.86
C LEU A 870 -21.38 -37.16 16.48
N GLU A 871 -21.20 -37.18 17.79
CA GLU A 871 -20.67 -38.32 18.55
C GLU A 871 -21.53 -39.58 18.41
N GLY A 872 -22.83 -39.41 18.13
CA GLY A 872 -23.78 -40.51 17.90
C GLY A 872 -23.66 -41.21 16.53
N PHE A 873 -22.86 -40.68 15.59
CA PHE A 873 -22.79 -41.14 14.19
C PHE A 873 -21.51 -41.93 13.88
N SER A 874 -21.04 -42.69 14.87
CA SER A 874 -19.83 -43.53 14.76
C SER A 874 -20.04 -44.82 13.96
N GLN A 875 -21.27 -45.33 13.89
CA GLN A 875 -21.61 -46.53 13.11
C GLN A 875 -21.68 -46.21 11.62
N ARG A 876 -21.13 -47.10 10.79
CA ARG A 876 -21.20 -47.02 9.32
C ARG A 876 -22.63 -47.29 8.82
N ASN A 877 -22.98 -46.75 7.66
CA ASN A 877 -24.32 -46.93 7.08
C ASN A 877 -24.53 -48.36 6.52
N TYR A 878 -24.14 -48.58 5.28
CA TYR A 878 -24.14 -49.88 4.60
C TYR A 878 -23.20 -49.79 3.39
N TYR A 879 -22.58 -50.90 2.98
CA TYR A 879 -21.86 -50.94 1.70
C TYR A 879 -22.78 -51.38 0.57
N LEU A 880 -22.53 -50.92 -0.66
CA LEU A 880 -23.31 -51.35 -1.82
C LEU A 880 -23.25 -52.87 -2.03
N SER A 881 -22.15 -53.52 -1.66
CA SER A 881 -21.97 -54.97 -1.69
C SER A 881 -22.91 -55.74 -0.76
N GLU A 882 -23.43 -55.09 0.29
CA GLU A 882 -24.39 -55.69 1.23
C GLU A 882 -25.83 -55.66 0.68
N LYS A 883 -26.12 -54.78 -0.29
CA LYS A 883 -27.47 -54.54 -0.83
C LYS A 883 -27.65 -54.91 -2.30
N CYS A 884 -26.58 -54.91 -3.10
CA CYS A 884 -26.66 -55.24 -4.52
C CYS A 884 -26.42 -56.73 -4.76
N SER A 885 -26.87 -57.24 -5.92
CA SER A 885 -26.61 -58.63 -6.32
C SER A 885 -25.10 -58.87 -6.51
N THR A 886 -24.64 -60.10 -6.29
CA THR A 886 -23.24 -60.50 -6.56
C THR A 886 -22.85 -60.39 -8.04
N ARG A 887 -23.82 -60.22 -8.94
CA ARG A 887 -23.60 -60.02 -10.38
C ARG A 887 -23.54 -58.54 -10.78
N THR A 888 -23.83 -57.61 -9.87
CA THR A 888 -23.87 -56.18 -10.14
C THR A 888 -22.45 -55.61 -10.13
N ASN A 889 -22.08 -54.87 -11.18
CA ASN A 889 -20.75 -54.26 -11.25
C ASN A 889 -20.69 -53.02 -10.36
N LEU A 890 -19.96 -53.13 -9.25
CA LEU A 890 -19.75 -52.06 -8.27
C LEU A 890 -18.44 -51.28 -8.49
N SER A 891 -17.70 -51.53 -9.58
CA SER A 891 -16.45 -50.82 -9.85
C SER A 891 -16.70 -49.34 -10.15
N LEU A 892 -15.76 -48.49 -9.72
CA LEU A 892 -15.70 -47.09 -10.16
C LEU A 892 -15.04 -47.01 -11.53
N GLN A 893 -15.50 -46.06 -12.35
CA GLN A 893 -14.84 -45.70 -13.60
C GLN A 893 -13.48 -45.05 -13.32
N SER A 894 -12.50 -45.32 -14.16
CA SER A 894 -11.21 -44.63 -14.10
C SER A 894 -11.35 -43.17 -14.53
N GLN A 895 -10.44 -42.32 -14.07
CA GLN A 895 -10.44 -40.90 -14.45
C GLN A 895 -10.26 -40.70 -15.98
N GLU A 896 -9.57 -41.62 -16.65
CA GLU A 896 -9.41 -41.63 -18.11
C GLU A 896 -10.74 -41.94 -18.82
N GLU A 897 -11.55 -42.86 -18.28
CA GLU A 897 -12.88 -43.18 -18.82
C GLU A 897 -13.88 -42.05 -18.58
N VAL A 898 -13.80 -41.36 -17.44
CA VAL A 898 -14.65 -40.20 -17.12
C VAL A 898 -14.28 -38.98 -17.99
N ASN A 899 -12.97 -38.78 -18.26
CA ASN A 899 -12.47 -37.66 -19.05
C ASN A 899 -12.43 -37.93 -20.57
N ALA A 900 -12.76 -39.15 -21.02
CA ALA A 900 -12.79 -39.48 -22.43
C ALA A 900 -13.87 -38.66 -23.14
N GLU A 901 -13.48 -37.79 -24.08
CA GLU A 901 -14.44 -37.00 -24.86
C GLU A 901 -15.43 -37.94 -25.57
N PRO A 902 -16.73 -37.88 -25.24
CA PRO A 902 -17.71 -38.85 -25.73
C PRO A 902 -18.02 -38.69 -27.23
N LEU A 903 -17.52 -37.61 -27.85
CA LEU A 903 -17.83 -37.24 -29.22
C LEU A 903 -16.53 -36.99 -30.00
N ASN A 904 -16.04 -38.02 -30.68
CA ASN A 904 -14.98 -37.85 -31.67
C ASN A 904 -15.56 -37.06 -32.85
N VAL A 905 -15.34 -35.74 -32.84
CA VAL A 905 -15.88 -34.80 -33.84
C VAL A 905 -15.51 -35.22 -35.27
N ILE A 906 -14.34 -35.85 -35.45
CA ILE A 906 -13.88 -36.37 -36.73
C ILE A 906 -14.74 -37.57 -37.15
N GLU A 907 -15.02 -38.50 -36.25
CA GLU A 907 -15.85 -39.68 -36.54
C GLU A 907 -17.31 -39.31 -36.79
N ALA A 908 -17.85 -38.34 -36.04
CA ALA A 908 -19.18 -37.79 -36.27
C ALA A 908 -19.26 -37.07 -37.64
N ALA A 909 -18.26 -36.26 -37.99
CA ALA A 909 -18.17 -35.63 -39.30
C ALA A 909 -18.06 -36.65 -40.44
N LEU A 910 -17.34 -37.75 -40.24
CA LEU A 910 -17.21 -38.84 -41.22
C LEU A 910 -18.51 -39.65 -41.39
N ARG A 911 -19.28 -39.89 -40.32
CA ARG A 911 -20.59 -40.58 -40.41
C ARG A 911 -21.63 -39.76 -41.15
N TYR A 912 -21.63 -38.44 -40.97
CA TYR A 912 -22.62 -37.54 -41.60
C TYR A 912 -22.15 -36.89 -42.91
N ARG A 913 -20.91 -37.17 -43.36
CA ARG A 913 -20.34 -36.74 -44.65
C ARG A 913 -21.30 -36.86 -45.83
N HIS A 914 -22.11 -37.90 -45.86
CA HIS A 914 -23.03 -38.19 -46.97
C HIS A 914 -24.44 -37.59 -46.78
N ASN A 915 -24.76 -37.12 -45.57
CA ASN A 915 -26.05 -36.52 -45.20
C ASN A 915 -25.98 -34.99 -45.07
N VAL A 916 -24.78 -34.41 -45.15
CA VAL A 916 -24.55 -32.96 -45.12
C VAL A 916 -24.32 -32.48 -46.56
N GLU A 917 -25.36 -31.93 -47.20
CA GLU A 917 -25.19 -31.24 -48.48
C GLU A 917 -24.32 -29.98 -48.30
N ALA A 918 -23.25 -29.88 -49.09
CA ALA A 918 -22.47 -28.67 -49.18
C ALA A 918 -23.32 -27.56 -49.83
N VAL A 919 -23.89 -26.66 -49.01
CA VAL A 919 -24.54 -25.45 -49.53
C VAL A 919 -23.46 -24.46 -49.96
N VAL A 920 -22.94 -24.67 -51.17
CA VAL A 920 -22.07 -23.74 -51.90
C VAL A 920 -22.95 -22.63 -52.49
N GLY A 921 -22.61 -21.36 -52.23
CA GLY A 921 -23.25 -20.20 -52.89
C GLY A 921 -24.06 -19.23 -52.03
N LYS A 922 -24.04 -19.29 -50.69
CA LYS A 922 -24.64 -18.23 -49.83
C LYS A 922 -23.64 -17.71 -48.79
N SER A 923 -23.46 -16.38 -48.78
CA SER A 923 -22.56 -15.64 -47.87
C SER A 923 -22.73 -16.06 -46.40
N TYR A 924 -21.59 -16.28 -45.73
CA TYR A 924 -21.46 -16.67 -44.32
C TYR A 924 -22.23 -15.72 -43.38
N THR A 925 -22.28 -14.43 -43.74
CA THR A 925 -22.92 -13.36 -42.98
C THR A 925 -24.45 -13.48 -42.92
N LYS A 926 -25.09 -14.14 -43.90
CA LYS A 926 -26.55 -14.36 -43.92
C LYS A 926 -26.99 -15.58 -43.10
N ARG A 927 -26.09 -16.53 -42.82
CA ARG A 927 -26.39 -17.75 -42.06
C ARG A 927 -26.38 -17.53 -40.54
N LEU A 928 -25.47 -16.70 -40.03
CA LEU A 928 -25.34 -16.51 -38.57
C LEU A 928 -26.41 -15.59 -37.96
N ARG A 929 -27.03 -14.70 -38.75
CA ARG A 929 -28.10 -13.81 -38.25
C ARG A 929 -29.40 -14.52 -37.87
N HIS A 930 -29.68 -15.71 -38.41
CA HIS A 930 -30.95 -16.39 -38.17
C HIS A 930 -30.89 -17.55 -37.17
N LYS A 931 -29.69 -17.95 -36.70
CA LYS A 931 -29.49 -19.02 -35.71
C LYS A 931 -28.92 -18.57 -34.36
N PHE A 932 -28.42 -17.33 -34.25
CA PHE A 932 -27.94 -16.78 -32.97
C PHE A 932 -28.67 -15.50 -32.54
N SER A 933 -29.98 -15.38 -32.82
CA SER A 933 -30.80 -14.43 -32.07
C SER A 933 -31.03 -14.98 -30.66
N ARG A 934 -30.21 -14.52 -29.72
CA ARG A 934 -30.40 -14.68 -28.27
C ARG A 934 -31.89 -14.51 -27.91
N GLY A 935 -32.58 -15.59 -27.51
CA GLY A 935 -33.94 -15.43 -26.97
C GLY A 935 -34.94 -16.59 -26.92
N SER A 936 -34.64 -17.85 -27.29
CA SER A 936 -35.73 -18.84 -27.47
C SER A 936 -35.65 -20.17 -26.70
N LEU A 937 -34.89 -20.30 -25.61
CA LEU A 937 -34.87 -21.55 -24.82
C LEU A 937 -35.45 -21.47 -23.40
N ALA A 938 -35.90 -20.30 -22.92
CA ALA A 938 -36.36 -20.16 -21.52
C ALA A 938 -37.82 -19.69 -21.33
N LYS A 939 -38.63 -19.53 -22.38
CA LYS A 939 -40.04 -19.05 -22.21
C LYS A 939 -41.01 -19.65 -23.22
N ARG A 940 -41.47 -20.87 -22.99
CA ARG A 940 -42.84 -21.27 -23.40
C ARG A 940 -43.46 -22.15 -22.31
N SER A 941 -44.65 -21.75 -21.88
CA SER A 941 -45.45 -22.36 -20.82
C SER A 941 -45.99 -23.74 -21.22
N PHE A 942 -45.96 -24.66 -20.26
CA PHE A 942 -46.53 -26.01 -20.25
C PHE A 942 -48.08 -26.06 -20.33
N ARG A 943 -48.69 -25.53 -21.39
CA ARG A 943 -50.08 -25.86 -21.74
C ARG A 943 -50.15 -26.07 -23.23
N TYR A 944 -50.81 -27.14 -23.63
CA TYR A 944 -50.91 -27.68 -25.00
C TYR A 944 -49.71 -28.54 -25.41
N LEU A 945 -49.84 -29.86 -25.24
CA LEU A 945 -49.82 -30.82 -26.35
C LEU A 945 -50.06 -32.27 -25.89
N VAL A 946 -50.42 -33.06 -26.90
CA VAL A 946 -51.08 -34.37 -26.91
C VAL A 946 -50.24 -35.49 -26.29
N LYS A 947 -50.91 -36.53 -25.77
CA LYS A 947 -50.31 -37.75 -25.16
C LYS A 947 -49.17 -38.34 -26.04
N PRO A 948 -48.00 -38.67 -25.48
CA PRO A 948 -46.97 -39.42 -26.20
C PRO A 948 -47.36 -40.90 -26.35
N LYS A 949 -47.06 -41.49 -27.51
CA LYS A 949 -47.11 -42.94 -27.72
C LYS A 949 -45.81 -43.58 -27.18
N PRO A 950 -45.90 -44.74 -26.49
CA PRO A 950 -44.72 -45.45 -25.98
C PRO A 950 -43.94 -46.10 -27.12
N TYR A 951 -42.62 -45.92 -27.14
CA TYR A 951 -41.69 -46.80 -27.86
C TYR A 951 -40.82 -47.49 -26.81
N THR A 952 -40.84 -48.82 -26.82
CA THR A 952 -39.89 -49.67 -26.10
C THR A 952 -38.56 -49.66 -26.85
N VAL A 953 -37.47 -49.34 -26.15
CA VAL A 953 -36.10 -49.49 -26.65
C VAL A 953 -35.70 -50.96 -26.46
N ALA A 954 -35.23 -51.60 -27.53
CA ALA A 954 -34.62 -52.92 -27.50
C ALA A 954 -33.10 -52.80 -27.42
#